data_AF-A0A9N9TCP6-F1
#
_entry.id   AF-A0A9N9TCP6-F1
#
_cell.length_a   1.000
_cell.length_b   1.000
_cell.length_c   1.000
_cell.angle_alpha   90.00
_cell.angle_beta   90.00
_cell.angle_gamma   90.00
#
_symmetry.space_group_name_H-M   'P 1'
#
loop_
_entity.id
_entity.type
_entity.pdbx_description
1 polymer ?
#
loop_
_entity_poly.entity_id
_entity_poly.type
_entity_poly.pdbx_seq_one_letter_code
_entity_poly.pdbx_strand_id
1 'polypeptide(L)'
;MAVNGMGASEPSEPSYYMVTLREPPEGHVTITNAKNRSSSSVYFSWLPPPRDSVFGEFLGYRISYKPRTSPQDKKEIYLRDPTVTNHLLTHLEPWTQYYVSVQAFNPEGLGPNTTVLIMTDEGIPGKPRNLTILDFTANSILLKWANPLKKNGVIEGYRVYYIHNNFTEVWPEKVPYDEPHIFYNLTKLKPLTEYTIFVKAFTQKHEGYPSDSVLATTDISGPSPPKILSLTCQANETIEISIGRPSNFYYSIDYYYVHIKIGETLYDNITLHTNKNQQETTVSKKRVTPGADYQVQVRASTKSNLTNRLLMGQLSQPSSIYISKKCDKPIDDYLANATSELGAGILAGAVCASIALLITGIVYLIWRTCIRAPYFYLDNPQCSVAALDWNVQPEPNAEYRGPIPVSLFPRHVEELHADGNIGFSKEYESIQTETCNEVEAPAEESQNPENKPKNRYLNIIAYDHSRVQLLPMKGLKGTTYINANYIDGFQVNRAYIGTQGPLPSTFDTFWRMVWEQRVTIIVMITNLIERGRRKCDMYWPKEGSEVYGIIQVRLIKEDVMATHTVRTLGIRHLRVNIRNKKKAAAAERVVHQFHYTNWPDHGTPDHPLPVIHFIRKSSAARDADSGPIVVHCSAGVGRTGTYIVLDAMLKQVKHRGEVNIPGFLKYIRAQRNFLVQTEEQYIFIHDALVEAIEAGETTICRETFPRYVSCLQHKNKTEDKNEMWKPLEYQFKLVMSFIPKEYHLDSANKLPNQMKNRCGVIVPVENFRVQITPKPDQEHSDYINATWLPGFHNLREFIITQHPLKHTIIDFWQMVWDHSATFILMISFIDNTEYEIFWPAGDRIIENDTFKIKQTHENGNGSYFLREFLMKSVQDDYEIPVKMLYCNHWPRQISSYTDIFQLPNVVMEMNRVQNGPLVIVDRFGGTEAATFCALTTLKKHLMNENKVDVYMCAKIYHSRRPGVWISSDDFLKLHLSVQALCNPPEPMIREAAAPAAAAAAAPPDLYAVNVGNSNGSVVNANNGQGEHVRVPPEGMEAEAAAV
;
A
#
# COMPACT_ATOMS: atom_id res chain seq x y z
N MET A 1 -75.16 -18.82 15.01
CA MET A 1 -75.86 -20.02 15.52
C MET A 1 -76.79 -19.61 16.64
N ALA A 2 -77.97 -20.23 16.72
CA ALA A 2 -78.85 -20.12 17.87
C ALA A 2 -78.90 -21.48 18.59
N VAL A 3 -79.00 -21.48 19.92
CA VAL A 3 -78.95 -22.71 20.74
C VAL A 3 -80.26 -22.86 21.51
N ASN A 4 -80.82 -24.07 21.50
CA ASN A 4 -81.93 -24.43 22.36
C ASN A 4 -81.61 -25.70 23.19
N GLY A 5 -82.58 -26.17 23.99
CA GLY A 5 -82.41 -27.30 24.91
C GLY A 5 -82.07 -28.66 24.28
N MET A 6 -82.02 -28.76 22.95
CA MET A 6 -81.63 -29.97 22.21
C MET A 6 -80.25 -29.84 21.54
N GLY A 7 -79.68 -28.62 21.44
CA GLY A 7 -78.39 -28.36 20.80
C GLY A 7 -78.32 -27.05 20.03
N ALA A 8 -77.16 -26.76 19.43
CA ALA A 8 -76.94 -25.59 18.59
C ALA A 8 -77.43 -25.85 17.15
N SER A 9 -78.02 -24.84 16.51
CA SER A 9 -78.30 -24.84 15.07
C SER A 9 -76.99 -24.80 14.27
N GLU A 10 -77.03 -25.21 13.01
CA GLU A 10 -75.95 -24.92 12.05
C GLU A 10 -75.67 -23.39 11.98
N PRO A 11 -74.42 -22.97 11.71
CA PRO A 11 -74.10 -21.58 11.43
C PRO A 11 -74.92 -21.06 10.24
N SER A 12 -75.26 -19.77 10.27
CA SER A 12 -75.77 -19.12 9.06
C SER A 12 -74.66 -19.04 8.02
N GLU A 13 -75.03 -18.96 6.75
CA GLU A 13 -74.10 -18.60 5.68
C GLU A 13 -73.31 -17.33 6.05
N PRO A 14 -71.99 -17.27 5.77
CA PRO A 14 -71.20 -16.08 6.04
C PRO A 14 -71.83 -14.86 5.33
N SER A 15 -71.99 -13.75 6.05
CA SER A 15 -72.39 -12.50 5.40
C SER A 15 -71.31 -12.03 4.42
N TYR A 16 -71.70 -11.28 3.40
CA TYR A 16 -70.76 -10.56 2.55
C TYR A 16 -69.81 -9.70 3.40
N TYR A 17 -68.53 -9.64 3.02
CA TYR A 17 -67.57 -8.82 3.73
C TYR A 17 -68.03 -7.35 3.68
N MET A 18 -68.12 -6.70 4.85
CA MET A 18 -68.42 -5.27 4.95
C MET A 18 -67.16 -4.55 5.39
N VAL A 19 -66.70 -3.58 4.59
CA VAL A 19 -65.54 -2.75 4.90
C VAL A 19 -66.02 -1.56 5.72
N THR A 20 -65.46 -1.37 6.91
CA THR A 20 -65.75 -0.22 7.78
C THR A 20 -65.08 1.06 7.26
N LEU A 21 -65.48 2.23 7.77
CA LEU A 21 -64.78 3.48 7.47
C LEU A 21 -63.32 3.42 7.95
N ARG A 22 -62.45 4.19 7.30
CA ARG A 22 -61.04 4.34 7.68
C ARG A 22 -60.96 5.17 8.96
N GLU A 23 -59.96 4.90 9.79
CA GLU A 23 -59.63 5.69 10.98
C GLU A 23 -58.11 5.87 11.07
N PRO A 24 -57.58 6.91 11.73
CA PRO A 24 -56.13 7.03 11.95
C PRO A 24 -55.56 5.81 12.70
N PRO A 25 -54.29 5.42 12.48
CA PRO A 25 -53.72 4.26 13.15
C PRO A 25 -53.71 4.43 14.68
N GLU A 26 -54.16 3.42 15.45
CA GLU A 26 -54.00 3.41 16.92
C GLU A 26 -52.73 2.67 17.36
N GLY A 27 -52.15 1.84 16.50
CA GLY A 27 -50.96 1.05 16.83
C GLY A 27 -49.68 1.87 16.96
N HIS A 28 -48.87 1.53 17.96
CA HIS A 28 -47.54 2.12 18.14
C HIS A 28 -46.49 1.43 17.25
N VAL A 29 -45.61 2.24 16.69
CA VAL A 29 -44.35 1.77 16.10
C VAL A 29 -43.39 1.40 17.23
N THR A 30 -42.76 0.23 17.20
CA THR A 30 -41.84 -0.19 18.27
C THR A 30 -40.40 0.01 17.84
N ILE A 31 -39.68 0.98 18.42
CA ILE A 31 -38.24 1.16 18.14
C ILE A 31 -37.46 -0.04 18.69
N THR A 32 -36.74 -0.74 17.81
CA THR A 32 -35.93 -1.92 18.17
C THR A 32 -34.47 -1.61 18.39
N ASN A 33 -33.94 -0.60 17.70
CA ASN A 33 -32.55 -0.20 17.81
C ASN A 33 -32.42 1.30 17.56
N ALA A 34 -31.57 1.96 18.34
CA ALA A 34 -31.17 3.34 18.10
C ALA A 34 -29.70 3.45 18.52
N LYS A 35 -28.81 3.72 17.56
CA LYS A 35 -27.37 3.84 17.80
C LYS A 35 -26.75 4.95 16.98
N ASN A 36 -25.82 5.68 17.61
CA ASN A 36 -24.90 6.58 16.93
C ASN A 36 -24.13 5.83 15.85
N ARG A 37 -23.93 6.49 14.71
CA ARG A 37 -23.12 5.98 13.60
C ARG A 37 -21.89 6.84 13.36
N SER A 38 -22.03 8.15 13.50
CA SER A 38 -20.93 9.11 13.40
C SER A 38 -21.22 10.32 14.28
N SER A 39 -20.32 11.30 14.26
CA SER A 39 -20.53 12.58 14.95
C SER A 39 -21.67 13.40 14.35
N SER A 40 -22.18 13.05 13.18
CA SER A 40 -23.27 13.78 12.51
C SER A 40 -24.44 12.90 12.10
N SER A 41 -24.44 11.63 12.53
CA SER A 41 -25.47 10.68 12.11
C SER A 41 -25.86 9.66 13.17
N VAL A 42 -27.12 9.26 13.12
CA VAL A 42 -27.73 8.29 14.01
C VAL A 42 -28.58 7.32 13.20
N TYR A 43 -28.35 6.03 13.40
CA TYR A 43 -29.16 4.98 12.84
C TYR A 43 -30.22 4.53 13.84
N PHE A 44 -31.44 4.34 13.37
CA PHE A 44 -32.48 3.74 14.18
C PHE A 44 -33.40 2.84 13.35
N SER A 45 -33.93 1.79 13.98
CA SER A 45 -34.82 0.80 13.38
C SER A 45 -36.01 0.52 14.27
N TRP A 46 -37.11 0.06 13.67
CA TRP A 46 -38.38 -0.16 14.34
C TRP A 46 -39.16 -1.33 13.72
N LEU A 47 -40.16 -1.82 14.46
CA LEU A 47 -41.17 -2.75 13.97
C LEU A 47 -42.47 -1.99 13.63
N PRO A 48 -43.18 -2.40 12.55
CA PRO A 48 -44.48 -1.84 12.21
C PRO A 48 -45.51 -2.05 13.33
N PRO A 49 -46.55 -1.20 13.42
CA PRO A 49 -47.69 -1.47 14.30
C PRO A 49 -48.44 -2.74 13.86
N PRO A 50 -49.18 -3.39 14.77
CA PRO A 50 -50.07 -4.51 14.43
C PRO A 50 -51.05 -4.14 13.30
N ARG A 51 -51.26 -5.04 12.33
CA ARG A 51 -52.06 -4.74 11.11
C ARG A 51 -53.51 -4.38 11.42
N ASP A 52 -54.07 -4.98 12.45
CA ASP A 52 -55.40 -4.75 12.99
C ASP A 52 -55.56 -3.38 13.68
N SER A 53 -54.47 -2.63 13.88
CA SER A 53 -54.45 -1.32 14.53
C SER A 53 -54.14 -0.15 13.57
N VAL A 54 -54.00 -0.42 12.27
CA VAL A 54 -53.73 0.62 11.24
C VAL A 54 -55.02 1.24 10.68
N PHE A 55 -56.14 0.51 10.77
CA PHE A 55 -57.50 0.96 10.38
C PHE A 55 -57.60 1.63 9.00
N GLY A 56 -56.83 1.14 8.04
CA GLY A 56 -56.77 1.68 6.69
C GLY A 56 -55.55 1.19 5.92
N GLU A 57 -55.28 1.79 4.77
CA GLU A 57 -54.10 1.51 3.96
C GLU A 57 -52.83 2.00 4.68
N PHE A 58 -51.89 1.10 4.94
CA PHE A 58 -50.63 1.48 5.58
C PHE A 58 -49.72 2.20 4.57
N LEU A 59 -49.58 3.52 4.71
CA LEU A 59 -48.84 4.36 3.74
C LEU A 59 -47.35 4.52 4.07
N GLY A 60 -46.96 4.31 5.33
CA GLY A 60 -45.57 4.39 5.78
C GLY A 60 -45.41 5.13 7.10
N TYR A 61 -44.27 5.82 7.26
CA TYR A 61 -43.84 6.38 8.55
C TYR A 61 -43.52 7.87 8.49
N ARG A 62 -43.75 8.57 9.59
CA ARG A 62 -43.24 9.92 9.84
C ARG A 62 -42.19 9.88 10.94
N ILE A 63 -41.01 10.39 10.65
CA ILE A 63 -39.92 10.57 11.61
C ILE A 63 -39.84 12.05 11.96
N SER A 64 -39.73 12.38 13.23
CA SER A 64 -39.45 13.74 13.68
C SER A 64 -38.31 13.75 14.69
N TYR A 65 -37.38 14.70 14.56
CA TYR A 65 -36.23 14.79 15.43
C TYR A 65 -35.89 16.23 15.80
N LYS A 66 -35.35 16.43 17.00
CA LYS A 66 -34.94 17.74 17.52
C LYS A 66 -33.81 17.63 18.53
N PRO A 67 -32.89 18.60 18.61
CA PRO A 67 -31.92 18.66 19.70
C PRO A 67 -32.62 18.76 21.05
N ARG A 68 -32.04 18.14 22.09
CA ARG A 68 -32.55 18.20 23.46
C ARG A 68 -32.48 19.62 24.04
N THR A 69 -31.47 20.38 23.63
CA THR A 69 -31.17 21.74 24.09
C THR A 69 -31.97 22.83 23.37
N SER A 70 -32.39 22.58 22.13
CA SER A 70 -33.11 23.54 21.28
C SER A 70 -34.40 22.92 20.74
N PRO A 71 -35.51 22.93 21.53
CA PRO A 71 -36.75 22.27 21.15
C PRO A 71 -37.45 22.87 19.91
N GLN A 72 -37.05 24.09 19.49
CA GLN A 72 -37.63 24.80 18.37
C GLN A 72 -37.08 24.35 17.00
N ASP A 73 -35.93 23.66 16.97
CA ASP A 73 -35.31 23.14 15.72
C ASP A 73 -35.83 21.74 15.37
N LYS A 74 -37.15 21.58 15.31
CA LYS A 74 -37.79 20.31 14.96
C LYS A 74 -37.76 20.09 13.45
N LYS A 75 -37.20 18.95 13.02
CA LYS A 75 -37.20 18.50 11.62
C LYS A 75 -38.10 17.27 11.47
N GLU A 76 -38.72 17.11 10.29
CA GLU A 76 -39.62 16.00 9.99
C GLU A 76 -39.29 15.36 8.63
N ILE A 77 -39.43 14.04 8.54
CA ILE A 77 -39.17 13.22 7.35
C ILE A 77 -40.37 12.26 7.17
N TYR A 78 -40.87 12.16 5.94
CA TYR A 78 -41.94 11.23 5.57
C TYR A 78 -41.40 10.11 4.69
N LEU A 79 -41.55 8.87 5.16
CA LEU A 79 -41.20 7.65 4.44
C LEU A 79 -42.48 7.05 3.87
N ARG A 80 -42.69 7.18 2.55
CA ARG A 80 -43.88 6.70 1.84
C ARG A 80 -43.70 5.27 1.33
N ASP A 81 -43.25 4.40 2.23
CA ASP A 81 -43.09 2.97 1.98
C ASP A 81 -43.34 2.22 3.30
N PRO A 82 -44.42 1.40 3.39
CA PRO A 82 -44.77 0.66 4.59
C PRO A 82 -43.81 -0.50 4.92
N THR A 83 -42.91 -0.85 3.99
CA THR A 83 -41.93 -1.93 4.19
C THR A 83 -40.65 -1.45 4.88
N VAL A 84 -40.44 -0.13 4.98
CA VAL A 84 -39.22 0.45 5.57
C VAL A 84 -39.26 0.32 7.10
N THR A 85 -38.29 -0.39 7.65
CA THR A 85 -38.16 -0.63 9.10
C THR A 85 -36.96 0.08 9.73
N ASN A 86 -36.22 0.89 8.98
CA ASN A 86 -35.05 1.61 9.47
C ASN A 86 -34.80 2.93 8.73
N HIS A 87 -34.01 3.81 9.34
CA HIS A 87 -33.55 5.04 8.71
C HIS A 87 -32.26 5.56 9.35
N LEU A 88 -31.45 6.26 8.55
CA LEU A 88 -30.24 6.95 8.99
C LEU A 88 -30.50 8.45 8.99
N LEU A 89 -30.52 9.07 10.16
CA LEU A 89 -30.54 10.53 10.29
C LEU A 89 -29.13 11.08 10.09
N THR A 90 -28.98 12.03 9.18
CA THR A 90 -27.71 12.69 8.86
C THR A 90 -27.77 14.19 9.15
N HIS A 91 -26.63 14.89 9.04
CA HIS A 91 -26.49 16.33 9.29
C HIS A 91 -26.90 16.76 10.70
N LEU A 92 -26.65 15.91 11.70
CA LEU A 92 -26.81 16.20 13.11
C LEU A 92 -25.56 16.90 13.66
N GLU A 93 -25.73 17.61 14.78
CA GLU A 93 -24.62 18.27 15.47
C GLU A 93 -23.78 17.24 16.25
N PRO A 94 -22.43 17.36 16.24
CA PRO A 94 -21.53 16.53 17.03
C PRO A 94 -21.74 16.62 18.53
N TRP A 95 -21.64 15.47 19.20
CA TRP A 95 -21.77 15.35 20.64
C TRP A 95 -23.06 16.01 21.20
N THR A 96 -24.16 15.88 20.46
CA THR A 96 -25.45 16.49 20.78
C THR A 96 -26.49 15.40 20.99
N GLN A 97 -27.29 15.55 22.05
CA GLN A 97 -28.43 14.66 22.32
C GLN A 97 -29.66 15.10 21.52
N TYR A 98 -30.31 14.15 20.86
CA TYR A 98 -31.50 14.34 20.05
C TYR A 98 -32.67 13.50 20.58
N TYR A 99 -33.87 14.10 20.59
CA TYR A 99 -35.12 13.35 20.64
C TYR A 99 -35.47 12.94 19.21
N VAL A 100 -35.63 11.64 18.97
CA VAL A 100 -36.05 11.08 17.68
C VAL A 100 -37.36 10.33 17.88
N SER A 101 -38.36 10.63 17.07
CA SER A 101 -39.73 10.13 17.22
C SER A 101 -40.26 9.56 15.92
N VAL A 102 -40.90 8.40 15.93
CA VAL A 102 -41.47 7.73 14.75
C VAL A 102 -42.95 7.41 14.94
N GLN A 103 -43.74 7.58 13.88
CA GLN A 103 -45.19 7.35 13.81
C GLN A 103 -45.54 6.62 12.52
N ALA A 104 -46.52 5.72 12.54
CA ALA A 104 -47.16 5.21 11.32
C ALA A 104 -48.21 6.20 10.81
N PHE A 105 -48.51 6.19 9.51
CA PHE A 105 -49.60 6.99 8.96
C PHE A 105 -50.36 6.27 7.86
N ASN A 106 -51.63 6.65 7.71
CA ASN A 106 -52.55 6.18 6.68
C ASN A 106 -53.26 7.39 6.03
N PRO A 107 -54.23 7.21 5.11
CA PRO A 107 -54.93 8.33 4.48
C PRO A 107 -55.67 9.28 5.43
N GLU A 108 -56.11 8.80 6.60
CA GLU A 108 -56.89 9.59 7.58
C GLU A 108 -55.99 10.36 8.56
N GLY A 109 -54.77 9.89 8.82
CA GLY A 109 -53.83 10.64 9.65
C GLY A 109 -52.64 9.88 10.22
N LEU A 110 -52.01 10.51 11.22
CA LEU A 110 -50.86 9.99 11.95
C LEU A 110 -51.33 9.17 13.15
N GLY A 111 -50.71 8.02 13.37
CA GLY A 111 -50.88 7.24 14.60
C GLY A 111 -50.01 7.75 15.76
N PRO A 112 -49.99 7.05 16.90
CA PRO A 112 -49.25 7.50 18.07
C PRO A 112 -47.73 7.43 17.87
N ASN A 113 -47.00 8.33 18.55
CA ASN A 113 -45.55 8.44 18.41
C ASN A 113 -44.77 7.62 19.42
N THR A 114 -43.62 7.12 18.96
CA THR A 114 -42.63 6.46 19.81
C THR A 114 -41.34 7.24 19.74
N THR A 115 -40.84 7.71 20.89
CA THR A 115 -39.68 8.62 20.97
C THR A 115 -38.53 7.99 21.74
N VAL A 116 -37.31 8.13 21.22
CA VAL A 116 -36.05 7.72 21.86
C VAL A 116 -35.11 8.92 22.00
N LEU A 117 -34.27 8.91 23.03
CA LEU A 117 -33.19 9.87 23.20
C LEU A 117 -31.86 9.23 22.76
N ILE A 118 -31.13 9.92 21.91
CA ILE A 118 -29.88 9.40 21.34
C ILE A 118 -28.84 10.50 21.17
N MET A 119 -27.57 10.19 21.38
CA MET A 119 -26.47 11.14 21.28
C MET A 119 -25.62 10.81 20.06
N THR A 120 -25.19 11.80 19.29
CA THR A 120 -24.18 11.63 18.24
C THR A 120 -22.80 11.36 18.84
N ASP A 121 -21.89 10.75 18.08
CA ASP A 121 -20.50 10.57 18.53
C ASP A 121 -19.79 11.91 18.76
N GLU A 122 -18.67 11.86 19.49
CA GLU A 122 -17.69 12.95 19.49
C GLU A 122 -17.24 13.24 18.05
N GLY A 123 -17.20 14.50 17.67
CA GLY A 123 -16.65 14.98 16.41
C GLY A 123 -15.33 15.71 16.58
N ILE A 124 -14.85 16.27 15.48
CA ILE A 124 -13.58 17.00 15.41
C ILE A 124 -13.67 18.28 16.25
N PRO A 125 -12.79 18.46 17.27
CA PRO A 125 -12.75 19.72 18.03
C PRO A 125 -12.44 20.93 17.15
N GLY A 126 -13.04 22.07 17.48
CA GLY A 126 -12.70 23.35 16.88
C GLY A 126 -11.26 23.79 17.19
N LYS A 127 -10.81 24.88 16.55
CA LYS A 127 -9.47 25.40 16.78
C LYS A 127 -9.29 25.97 18.21
N PRO A 128 -8.19 25.64 18.91
CA PRO A 128 -7.79 26.37 20.11
C PRO A 128 -7.64 27.86 19.81
N ARG A 129 -7.97 28.72 20.77
CA ARG A 129 -8.05 30.17 20.58
C ARG A 129 -6.93 30.89 21.30
N ASN A 130 -6.58 32.08 20.84
CA ASN A 130 -5.66 32.99 21.53
C ASN A 130 -4.29 32.35 21.84
N LEU A 131 -3.70 31.63 20.89
CA LEU A 131 -2.32 31.15 21.04
C LEU A 131 -1.38 32.36 21.08
N THR A 132 -0.66 32.52 22.19
CA THR A 132 0.30 33.61 22.38
C THR A 132 1.59 33.09 23.01
N ILE A 133 2.69 33.80 22.72
CA ILE A 133 3.99 33.57 23.34
C ILE A 133 4.10 34.52 24.53
N LEU A 134 4.46 33.98 25.69
CA LEU A 134 4.64 34.74 26.92
C LEU A 134 6.11 35.06 27.22
N ASP A 135 6.98 34.08 27.00
CA ASP A 135 8.42 34.20 27.23
C ASP A 135 9.18 33.20 26.36
N PHE A 136 10.47 33.41 26.17
CA PHE A 136 11.34 32.49 25.43
C PHE A 136 12.78 32.55 25.93
N THR A 137 13.47 31.42 25.79
CA THR A 137 14.89 31.27 26.13
C THR A 137 15.66 30.80 24.91
N ALA A 138 16.93 30.43 25.10
CA ALA A 138 17.76 29.84 24.05
C ALA A 138 17.25 28.46 23.57
N ASN A 139 16.43 27.78 24.37
CA ASN A 139 16.02 26.40 24.10
C ASN A 139 14.56 26.10 24.49
N SER A 140 13.78 27.12 24.83
CA SER A 140 12.39 26.95 25.20
C SER A 140 11.52 28.14 24.86
N ILE A 141 10.22 27.92 24.69
CA ILE A 141 9.20 28.95 24.44
C ILE A 141 8.00 28.66 25.33
N LEU A 142 7.58 29.64 26.13
CA LEU A 142 6.40 29.57 26.97
C LEU A 142 5.17 30.05 26.19
N LEU A 143 4.22 29.15 25.98
CA LEU A 143 2.99 29.35 25.22
C LEU A 143 1.78 29.46 26.14
N LYS A 144 0.76 30.19 25.68
CA LYS A 144 -0.56 30.29 26.30
C LYS A 144 -1.65 30.19 25.25
N TRP A 145 -2.72 29.43 25.50
CA TRP A 145 -3.92 29.42 24.65
C TRP A 145 -5.20 29.15 25.45
N ALA A 146 -6.35 29.24 24.80
CA ALA A 146 -7.67 28.99 25.36
C ALA A 146 -8.40 27.86 24.61
N ASN A 147 -9.38 27.27 25.29
CA ASN A 147 -10.19 26.18 24.75
C ASN A 147 -10.93 26.56 23.44
N PRO A 148 -11.17 25.58 22.54
CA PRO A 148 -12.04 25.77 21.38
C PRO A 148 -13.46 26.22 21.75
N LEU A 149 -14.08 27.04 20.90
CA LEU A 149 -15.47 27.46 21.09
C LEU A 149 -16.46 26.30 20.91
N LYS A 150 -16.27 25.51 19.85
CA LYS A 150 -17.01 24.27 19.59
C LYS A 150 -16.13 23.08 19.94
N LYS A 151 -16.35 22.46 21.10
CA LYS A 151 -15.54 21.33 21.56
C LYS A 151 -15.86 20.03 20.81
N ASN A 152 -17.12 19.86 20.40
CA ASN A 152 -17.62 18.70 19.66
C ASN A 152 -17.34 17.34 20.35
N GLY A 153 -17.10 17.32 21.65
CA GLY A 153 -16.73 16.12 22.41
C GLY A 153 -16.02 16.50 23.71
N VAL A 154 -15.52 15.50 24.45
CA VAL A 154 -14.67 15.72 25.63
C VAL A 154 -13.24 15.98 25.17
N ILE A 155 -12.67 17.14 25.50
CA ILE A 155 -11.28 17.45 25.16
C ILE A 155 -10.36 16.69 26.12
N GLU A 156 -9.61 15.73 25.57
CA GLU A 156 -8.65 14.90 26.31
C GLU A 156 -7.30 15.59 26.51
N GLY A 157 -7.00 16.57 25.66
CA GLY A 157 -5.78 17.36 25.75
C GLY A 157 -5.46 18.15 24.49
N TYR A 158 -4.21 18.60 24.40
CA TYR A 158 -3.68 19.40 23.29
C TYR A 158 -2.38 18.81 22.78
N ARG A 159 -2.13 18.93 21.48
CA ARG A 159 -0.84 18.67 20.85
C ARG A 159 -0.25 19.96 20.30
N VAL A 160 1.01 20.20 20.61
CA VAL A 160 1.76 21.38 20.17
C VAL A 160 2.65 20.97 19.00
N TYR A 161 2.57 21.72 17.92
CA TYR A 161 3.34 21.53 16.70
C TYR A 161 4.28 22.72 16.53
N TYR A 162 5.54 22.46 16.17
CA TYR A 162 6.49 23.51 15.81
C TYR A 162 7.28 23.13 14.56
N ILE A 163 7.46 24.11 13.68
CA ILE A 163 8.07 23.94 12.36
C ILE A 163 9.33 24.79 12.28
N HIS A 164 10.44 24.18 11.85
CA HIS A 164 11.69 24.88 11.53
C HIS A 164 12.38 24.21 10.33
N ASN A 165 12.77 24.96 9.30
CA ASN A 165 13.42 24.44 8.08
C ASN A 165 12.69 23.24 7.44
N ASN A 166 11.36 23.31 7.27
CA ASN A 166 10.49 22.22 6.79
C ASN A 166 10.47 20.94 7.66
N PHE A 167 11.10 20.95 8.82
CA PHE A 167 10.98 19.89 9.82
C PHE A 167 9.82 20.23 10.76
N THR A 168 8.83 19.34 10.85
CA THR A 168 7.69 19.44 11.77
C THR A 168 7.86 18.42 12.89
N GLU A 169 7.85 18.87 14.13
CA GLU A 169 7.87 17.98 15.29
C GLU A 169 6.58 18.17 16.12
N VAL A 170 6.10 17.07 16.70
CA VAL A 170 4.84 17.01 17.45
C VAL A 170 5.14 16.53 18.85
N TRP A 171 4.67 17.25 19.86
CA TRP A 171 4.78 16.80 21.25
C TRP A 171 3.55 15.97 21.66
N PRO A 172 3.69 14.67 21.98
CA PRO A 172 2.56 13.77 22.16
C PRO A 172 2.00 13.69 23.58
N GLU A 173 2.60 14.37 24.57
CA GLU A 173 2.12 14.31 25.97
C GLU A 173 0.80 15.09 26.16
N LYS A 174 -0.10 14.54 26.98
CA LYS A 174 -1.38 15.18 27.33
C LYS A 174 -1.12 16.47 28.11
N VAL A 175 -1.44 17.62 27.53
CA VAL A 175 -1.51 18.89 28.28
C VAL A 175 -2.82 18.94 29.08
N PRO A 176 -2.80 19.19 30.40
CA PRO A 176 -4.00 19.23 31.24
C PRO A 176 -5.05 20.23 30.74
N TYR A 177 -6.33 19.85 30.77
CA TYR A 177 -7.43 20.59 30.14
C TYR A 177 -8.32 21.37 31.14
N ASP A 178 -8.11 21.23 32.45
CA ASP A 178 -9.02 21.73 33.49
C ASP A 178 -8.98 23.26 33.71
N GLU A 179 -8.11 23.99 32.99
CA GLU A 179 -8.00 25.44 33.11
C GLU A 179 -8.58 26.21 31.90
N PRO A 180 -9.17 27.40 32.13
CA PRO A 180 -9.70 28.24 31.05
C PRO A 180 -8.61 28.74 30.10
N HIS A 181 -7.37 28.82 30.58
CA HIS A 181 -6.17 29.11 29.80
C HIS A 181 -5.13 28.04 30.06
N ILE A 182 -4.57 27.49 28.99
CA ILE A 182 -3.57 26.45 29.03
C ILE A 182 -2.20 27.09 28.85
N PHE A 183 -1.27 26.79 29.74
CA PHE A 183 0.12 27.24 29.68
C PHE A 183 1.03 26.05 29.42
N TYR A 184 1.97 26.20 28.49
CA TYR A 184 2.87 25.12 28.13
C TYR A 184 4.25 25.63 27.77
N ASN A 185 5.29 25.05 28.36
CA ASN A 185 6.67 25.38 28.06
C ASN A 185 7.24 24.38 27.04
N LEU A 186 7.35 24.80 25.79
CA LEU A 186 7.98 24.02 24.73
C LEU A 186 9.50 24.05 24.94
N THR A 187 10.17 22.90 25.05
CA THR A 187 11.61 22.82 25.38
C THR A 187 12.42 22.10 24.29
N LYS A 188 13.75 22.00 24.47
CA LYS A 188 14.71 21.35 23.54
C LYS A 188 14.83 22.02 22.16
N LEU A 189 14.51 23.31 22.08
CA LEU A 189 14.68 24.09 20.86
C LEU A 189 16.15 24.48 20.64
N LYS A 190 16.51 24.73 19.38
CA LYS A 190 17.82 25.27 19.00
C LYS A 190 17.90 26.78 19.27
N PRO A 191 19.04 27.30 19.77
CA PRO A 191 19.24 28.75 19.93
C PRO A 191 19.23 29.52 18.61
N LEU A 192 18.86 30.80 18.67
CA LEU A 192 18.76 31.71 17.53
C LEU A 192 18.05 31.08 16.31
N THR A 193 16.89 30.49 16.56
CA THR A 193 16.16 29.74 15.55
C THR A 193 14.71 30.18 15.52
N GLU A 194 14.20 30.48 14.33
CA GLU A 194 12.80 30.82 14.11
C GLU A 194 11.94 29.55 13.98
N TYR A 195 10.83 29.53 14.72
CA TYR A 195 9.84 28.46 14.74
C TYR A 195 8.44 29.02 14.43
N THR A 196 7.70 28.31 13.60
CA THR A 196 6.25 28.50 13.45
C THR A 196 5.52 27.50 14.34
N ILE A 197 4.70 27.97 15.27
CA ILE A 197 4.07 27.14 16.31
C ILE A 197 2.55 27.22 16.20
N PHE A 198 1.87 26.08 16.26
CA PHE A 198 0.41 26.01 16.38
C PHE A 198 -0.01 24.84 17.27
N VAL A 199 -1.24 24.90 17.78
CA VAL A 199 -1.78 23.91 18.73
C VAL A 199 -3.08 23.32 18.21
N LYS A 200 -3.29 22.02 18.41
CA LYS A 200 -4.55 21.32 18.13
C LYS A 200 -5.11 20.71 19.41
N ALA A 201 -6.40 20.84 19.63
CA ALA A 201 -7.11 20.07 20.67
C ALA A 201 -7.44 18.67 20.15
N PHE A 202 -7.54 17.66 21.02
CA PHE A 202 -8.03 16.34 20.61
C PHE A 202 -9.03 15.77 21.62
N THR A 203 -9.97 14.97 21.12
CA THR A 203 -10.86 14.12 21.90
C THR A 203 -10.36 12.68 21.90
N GLN A 204 -11.11 11.75 22.50
CA GLN A 204 -10.76 10.33 22.47
C GLN A 204 -10.66 9.79 21.03
N LYS A 205 -11.52 10.26 20.13
CA LYS A 205 -11.64 9.75 18.75
C LYS A 205 -11.00 10.64 17.69
N HIS A 206 -10.92 11.96 17.89
CA HIS A 206 -10.56 12.90 16.82
C HIS A 206 -9.58 13.99 17.27
N GLU A 207 -8.61 14.33 16.41
CA GLU A 207 -7.81 15.56 16.58
C GLU A 207 -8.46 16.72 15.80
N GLY A 208 -8.48 17.89 16.43
CA GLY A 208 -9.14 19.12 15.99
C GLY A 208 -8.33 19.98 15.03
N TYR A 209 -8.94 21.12 14.65
CA TYR A 209 -8.32 22.10 13.76
C TYR A 209 -7.15 22.85 14.43
N PRO A 210 -6.11 23.24 13.66
CA PRO A 210 -5.00 24.01 14.20
C PRO A 210 -5.45 25.40 14.63
N SER A 211 -4.84 25.91 15.70
CA SER A 211 -4.91 27.32 16.06
C SER A 211 -4.27 28.19 14.98
N ASP A 212 -4.50 29.50 15.07
CA ASP A 212 -3.69 30.45 14.32
C ASP A 212 -2.22 30.29 14.75
N SER A 213 -1.30 30.32 13.78
CA SER A 213 0.12 30.05 14.03
C SER A 213 0.81 31.30 14.58
N VAL A 214 1.77 31.10 15.48
CA VAL A 214 2.63 32.16 16.00
C VAL A 214 4.07 31.92 15.55
N LEU A 215 4.77 32.98 15.14
CA LEU A 215 6.20 32.92 14.85
C LEU A 215 6.98 33.33 16.10
N ALA A 216 7.97 32.52 16.46
CA ALA A 216 8.83 32.76 17.61
C ALA A 216 10.30 32.49 17.24
N THR A 217 11.18 33.45 17.50
CA THR A 217 12.62 33.24 17.41
C THR A 217 13.17 33.03 18.83
N THR A 218 13.75 31.86 19.08
CA THR A 218 14.42 31.58 20.36
C THR A 218 15.62 32.50 20.55
N ASP A 219 15.96 32.79 21.81
CA ASP A 219 17.12 33.62 22.10
C ASP A 219 18.44 32.90 21.73
N ILE A 220 19.56 33.61 21.78
CA ILE A 220 20.90 33.01 21.64
C ILE A 220 21.26 32.19 22.89
N SER A 221 22.21 31.27 22.79
CA SER A 221 22.83 30.64 23.97
C SER A 221 24.17 31.30 24.30
N GLY A 222 24.65 31.08 25.54
CA GLY A 222 26.01 31.46 25.90
C GLY A 222 27.07 30.77 25.01
N PRO A 223 28.27 31.36 24.83
CA PRO A 223 29.36 30.75 24.07
C PRO A 223 29.79 29.38 24.61
N SER A 224 30.39 28.57 23.73
CA SER A 224 31.16 27.39 24.16
C SER A 224 32.36 27.82 25.03
N PRO A 225 32.92 26.92 25.86
CA PRO A 225 34.13 27.22 26.62
C PRO A 225 35.27 27.73 25.73
N PRO A 226 35.91 28.87 26.07
CA PRO A 226 37.15 29.33 25.43
C PRO A 226 38.29 28.32 25.64
N LYS A 227 39.26 28.30 24.72
CA LYS A 227 40.49 27.50 24.89
C LYS A 227 41.59 28.36 25.49
N ILE A 228 42.34 27.82 26.45
CA ILE A 228 43.58 28.44 26.91
C ILE A 228 44.68 27.98 25.94
N LEU A 229 45.19 28.90 25.12
CA LEU A 229 46.18 28.61 24.07
C LEU A 229 47.60 28.54 24.62
N SER A 230 47.93 29.47 25.51
CA SER A 230 49.17 29.47 26.25
C SER A 230 48.94 29.96 27.67
N LEU A 231 49.64 29.35 28.61
CA LEU A 231 49.68 29.75 30.00
C LEU A 231 51.15 29.74 30.40
N THR A 232 51.77 30.91 30.48
CA THR A 232 53.22 31.06 30.67
C THR A 232 53.52 32.04 31.79
N CYS A 233 54.59 31.76 32.53
CA CYS A 233 55.13 32.70 33.51
C CYS A 233 56.21 33.54 32.83
N GLN A 234 56.05 34.86 32.81
CA GLN A 234 57.05 35.81 32.31
C GLN A 234 57.86 36.43 33.46
N ALA A 235 59.03 37.00 33.15
CA ALA A 235 59.85 37.73 34.11
C ALA A 235 59.04 38.82 34.84
N ASN A 236 59.30 38.99 36.15
CA ASN A 236 58.59 39.86 37.12
C ASN A 236 57.25 39.34 37.67
N GLU A 237 57.21 38.10 38.19
CA GLU A 237 56.06 37.57 38.96
C GLU A 237 54.72 37.77 38.24
N THR A 238 54.69 37.47 36.94
CA THR A 238 53.54 37.72 36.07
C THR A 238 53.15 36.46 35.32
N ILE A 239 51.87 36.08 35.40
CA ILE A 239 51.27 35.02 34.57
C ILE A 239 50.65 35.66 33.34
N GLU A 240 51.06 35.20 32.17
CA GLU A 240 50.45 35.55 30.90
C GLU A 240 49.54 34.41 30.43
N ILE A 241 48.30 34.76 30.11
CA ILE A 241 47.25 33.83 29.73
C ILE A 241 46.78 34.25 28.33
N SER A 242 47.05 33.42 27.31
CA SER A 242 46.50 33.60 25.97
C SER A 242 45.22 32.78 25.82
N ILE A 243 44.13 33.46 25.48
CA ILE A 243 42.79 32.89 25.38
C ILE A 243 42.39 32.87 23.90
N GLY A 244 42.09 31.69 23.40
CA GLY A 244 41.54 31.48 22.07
C GLY A 244 40.02 31.62 22.08
N ARG A 245 39.50 32.21 21.00
CA ARG A 245 38.07 32.39 20.81
C ARG A 245 37.28 31.07 20.88
N PRO A 246 36.15 31.03 21.61
CA PRO A 246 35.15 29.97 21.53
C PRO A 246 34.81 29.56 20.09
N SER A 247 34.66 28.25 19.88
CA SER A 247 34.28 27.70 18.57
C SER A 247 32.82 27.98 18.21
N ASN A 248 31.91 27.97 19.20
CA ASN A 248 30.49 28.25 19.01
C ASN A 248 30.09 29.47 19.84
N PHE A 249 29.68 30.56 19.19
CA PHE A 249 29.11 31.74 19.84
C PHE A 249 28.16 32.41 18.84
N TYR A 250 27.18 33.16 19.35
CA TYR A 250 26.19 33.83 18.53
C TYR A 250 26.48 35.33 18.51
N TYR A 251 26.41 35.97 17.35
CA TYR A 251 26.73 37.38 17.16
C TYR A 251 28.15 37.79 17.61
N SER A 252 28.41 38.00 18.91
CA SER A 252 29.64 38.52 19.51
C SER A 252 30.10 37.71 20.70
N ILE A 253 31.33 37.98 21.13
CA ILE A 253 31.78 37.68 22.48
C ILE A 253 32.07 39.04 23.09
N ASP A 254 31.36 39.35 24.18
CA ASP A 254 31.39 40.69 24.79
C ASP A 254 32.38 40.71 25.95
N TYR A 255 32.44 39.63 26.72
CA TYR A 255 33.39 39.49 27.83
C TYR A 255 34.02 38.10 27.92
N TYR A 256 35.28 38.07 28.33
CA TYR A 256 35.90 36.89 28.94
C TYR A 256 35.99 37.08 30.46
N TYR A 257 35.75 36.01 31.19
CA TYR A 257 35.94 35.94 32.64
C TYR A 257 37.02 34.90 32.92
N VAL A 258 38.13 35.36 33.49
CA VAL A 258 39.30 34.55 33.80
C VAL A 258 39.32 34.34 35.30
N HIS A 259 39.00 33.13 35.73
CA HIS A 259 39.00 32.72 37.12
C HIS A 259 40.35 32.09 37.44
N ILE A 260 41.09 32.71 38.35
CA ILE A 260 42.40 32.23 38.82
C ILE A 260 42.20 31.75 40.26
N LYS A 261 42.56 30.50 40.54
CA LYS A 261 42.47 29.88 41.87
C LYS A 261 43.86 29.47 42.35
N ILE A 262 44.07 29.46 43.67
CA ILE A 262 45.20 28.81 44.33
C ILE A 262 44.61 27.73 45.23
N GLY A 263 44.85 26.45 44.94
CA GLY A 263 44.09 25.37 45.58
C GLY A 263 42.59 25.51 45.24
N GLU A 264 41.72 25.48 46.25
CA GLU A 264 40.26 25.67 46.06
C GLU A 264 39.79 27.13 46.20
N THR A 265 40.64 28.03 46.68
CA THR A 265 40.29 29.44 46.88
C THR A 265 40.46 30.25 45.61
N LEU A 266 39.44 31.05 45.27
CA LEU A 266 39.48 32.01 44.17
C LEU A 266 40.47 33.12 44.52
N TYR A 267 41.58 33.17 43.80
CA TYR A 267 42.64 34.15 43.97
C TYR A 267 42.33 35.45 43.21
N ASP A 268 41.80 35.35 41.99
CA ASP A 268 41.37 36.52 41.22
C ASP A 268 40.29 36.18 40.18
N ASN A 269 39.47 37.17 39.80
CA ASN A 269 38.47 37.05 38.74
C ASN A 269 38.54 38.25 37.80
N ILE A 270 39.24 38.09 36.69
CA ILE A 270 39.49 39.17 35.74
C ILE A 270 38.39 39.16 34.68
N THR A 271 37.72 40.29 34.50
CA THR A 271 36.76 40.49 33.40
C THR A 271 37.42 41.30 32.29
N LEU A 272 37.41 40.76 31.07
CA LEU A 272 38.04 41.37 29.89
C LEU A 272 36.97 41.67 28.86
N HIS A 273 36.91 42.91 28.37
CA HIS A 273 36.05 43.27 27.25
C HIS A 273 36.70 42.84 25.93
N THR A 274 35.92 42.24 25.03
CA THR A 274 36.41 41.76 23.72
C THR A 274 35.45 42.16 22.60
N ASN A 275 35.86 41.94 21.35
CA ASN A 275 35.04 42.21 20.16
C ASN A 275 34.98 41.00 19.21
N LYS A 276 34.14 41.10 18.16
CA LYS A 276 33.95 40.04 17.16
C LYS A 276 35.20 39.69 16.34
N ASN A 277 36.23 40.52 16.31
CA ASN A 277 37.34 40.40 15.36
C ASN A 277 38.62 39.84 16.00
N GLN A 278 38.70 39.82 17.32
CA GLN A 278 39.84 39.27 18.05
C GLN A 278 39.76 37.74 18.09
N GLN A 279 40.69 37.07 17.42
CA GLN A 279 40.82 35.61 17.45
C GLN A 279 41.50 35.12 18.74
N GLU A 280 42.41 35.93 19.28
CA GLU A 280 43.17 35.65 20.49
C GLU A 280 43.16 36.87 21.41
N THR A 281 43.10 36.63 22.72
CA THR A 281 43.12 37.68 23.74
C THR A 281 44.10 37.29 24.83
N THR A 282 45.12 38.10 25.02
CA THR A 282 46.15 37.87 26.04
C THR A 282 45.90 38.76 27.25
N VAL A 283 45.99 38.18 28.45
CA VAL A 283 45.92 38.90 29.71
C VAL A 283 47.10 38.55 30.60
N SER A 284 47.69 39.57 31.22
CA SER A 284 48.81 39.39 32.16
C SER A 284 48.36 39.71 33.59
N LYS A 285 48.49 38.76 34.52
CA LYS A 285 48.28 38.98 35.95
C LYS A 285 49.63 39.15 36.66
N LYS A 286 49.92 40.37 37.10
CA LYS A 286 51.14 40.74 37.84
C LYS A 286 51.00 40.48 39.35
N ARG A 287 52.14 40.34 40.05
CA ARG A 287 52.26 40.12 41.51
C ARG A 287 51.74 38.75 41.97
N VAL A 288 52.01 37.71 41.19
CA VAL A 288 51.70 36.33 41.60
C VAL A 288 52.74 35.81 42.58
N THR A 289 52.31 35.05 43.57
CA THR A 289 53.16 34.54 44.65
C THR A 289 54.09 33.44 44.12
N PRO A 290 55.42 33.62 44.20
CA PRO A 290 56.37 32.57 43.81
C PRO A 290 56.21 31.34 44.70
N GLY A 291 56.25 30.15 44.10
CA GLY A 291 56.12 28.86 44.79
C GLY A 291 54.69 28.35 44.97
N ALA A 292 53.69 29.03 44.41
CA ALA A 292 52.29 28.60 44.41
C ALA A 292 51.87 27.96 43.07
N ASP A 293 50.91 27.04 43.12
CA ASP A 293 50.25 26.44 41.94
C ASP A 293 48.92 27.16 41.66
N TYR A 294 48.82 27.73 40.47
CA TYR A 294 47.68 28.52 40.03
C TYR A 294 46.84 27.74 39.02
N GLN A 295 45.56 27.59 39.30
CA GLN A 295 44.60 26.98 38.38
C GLN A 295 43.77 28.06 37.69
N VAL A 296 43.83 28.09 36.35
CA VAL A 296 43.13 29.06 35.51
C VAL A 296 41.98 28.39 34.76
N GLN A 297 40.79 28.98 34.86
CA GLN A 297 39.62 28.62 34.05
C GLN A 297 39.06 29.88 33.40
N VAL A 298 38.62 29.76 32.16
CA VAL A 298 38.08 30.90 31.40
C VAL A 298 36.68 30.57 30.91
N ARG A 299 35.76 31.52 30.97
CA ARG A 299 34.47 31.46 30.27
C ARG A 299 34.24 32.74 29.48
N ALA A 300 33.39 32.65 28.48
CA ALA A 300 32.97 33.80 27.67
C ALA A 300 31.50 34.12 27.89
N SER A 301 31.08 35.34 27.61
CA SER A 301 29.66 35.71 27.55
C SER A 301 29.32 36.47 26.29
N THR A 302 28.07 36.33 25.86
CA THR A 302 27.49 37.06 24.74
C THR A 302 26.27 37.82 25.22
N LYS A 303 26.08 39.04 24.73
CA LYS A 303 24.88 39.83 24.94
C LYS A 303 23.82 39.50 23.88
N SER A 304 22.61 39.13 24.30
CA SER A 304 21.49 38.91 23.39
C SER A 304 21.01 40.22 22.79
N ASN A 305 20.78 40.24 21.47
CA ASN A 305 20.12 41.36 20.80
C ASN A 305 18.59 41.38 21.05
N LEU A 306 17.99 40.25 21.44
CA LEU A 306 16.55 40.12 21.69
C LEU A 306 16.18 40.55 23.10
N THR A 307 16.89 40.04 24.11
CA THR A 307 16.56 40.27 25.53
C THR A 307 17.49 41.28 26.22
N ASN A 308 18.54 41.75 25.54
CA ASN A 308 19.64 42.56 26.12
C ASN A 308 20.35 41.91 27.32
N ARG A 309 20.08 40.63 27.61
CA ARG A 309 20.68 39.88 28.71
C ARG A 309 22.06 39.37 28.33
N LEU A 310 22.95 39.35 29.31
CA LEU A 310 24.28 38.79 29.17
C LEU A 310 24.24 37.29 29.49
N LEU A 311 24.52 36.46 28.49
CA LEU A 311 24.44 35.00 28.57
C LEU A 311 25.83 34.40 28.71
N MET A 312 26.06 33.79 29.87
CA MET A 312 27.34 33.20 30.23
C MET A 312 27.50 31.81 29.62
N GLY A 313 28.64 31.58 28.98
CA GLY A 313 29.09 30.27 28.55
C GLY A 313 29.63 29.42 29.70
N GLN A 314 29.93 28.17 29.38
CA GLN A 314 30.54 27.23 30.33
C GLN A 314 32.03 27.57 30.56
N LEU A 315 32.55 27.18 31.73
CA LEU A 315 33.98 27.31 32.07
C LEU A 315 34.82 26.32 31.26
N SER A 316 36.02 26.75 30.86
CA SER A 316 37.04 25.90 30.26
C SER A 316 37.51 24.84 31.24
N GLN A 317 38.13 23.79 30.69
CA GLN A 317 38.93 22.90 31.49
C GLN A 317 40.02 23.69 32.22
N PRO A 318 40.30 23.38 33.50
CA PRO A 318 41.32 24.06 34.26
C PRO A 318 42.71 23.80 33.69
N SER A 319 43.51 24.85 33.55
CA SER A 319 44.94 24.77 33.24
C SER A 319 45.73 25.23 34.44
N SER A 320 46.68 24.42 34.89
CA SER A 320 47.51 24.73 36.06
C SER A 320 48.90 25.23 35.65
N ILE A 321 49.44 26.19 36.40
CA ILE A 321 50.81 26.66 36.25
C ILE A 321 51.47 26.86 37.62
N TYR A 322 52.64 26.25 37.79
CA TYR A 322 53.47 26.43 38.97
C TYR A 322 54.47 27.57 38.76
N ILE A 323 54.50 28.55 39.66
CA ILE A 323 55.36 29.73 39.52
C ILE A 323 56.71 29.48 40.20
N SER A 324 57.73 29.13 39.40
CA SER A 324 59.10 28.95 39.88
C SER A 324 59.90 30.26 39.88
N LYS A 325 60.95 30.37 40.71
CA LYS A 325 61.85 31.54 40.75
C LYS A 325 62.76 31.69 39.50
N LYS A 326 62.68 30.80 38.51
CA LYS A 326 63.54 30.79 37.30
C LYS A 326 62.74 30.42 36.04
N CYS A 327 61.73 31.21 35.71
CA CYS A 327 60.98 31.11 34.47
C CYS A 327 61.71 31.85 33.33
N ASP A 328 62.91 31.39 32.98
CA ASP A 328 63.67 31.84 31.81
C ASP A 328 64.47 30.66 31.27
N LYS A 329 64.04 30.08 30.15
CA LYS A 329 64.91 29.78 29.00
C LYS A 329 64.11 29.26 27.79
N PRO A 330 64.39 29.81 26.59
CA PRO A 330 63.82 29.37 25.32
C PRO A 330 64.57 28.12 24.82
N ILE A 331 63.86 27.24 24.11
CA ILE A 331 64.47 26.14 23.37
C ILE A 331 64.44 26.55 21.90
N ASP A 332 65.58 27.06 21.43
CA ASP A 332 65.99 26.97 20.03
C ASP A 332 66.38 25.51 19.76
N ASP A 333 65.63 24.82 18.91
CA ASP A 333 66.16 23.72 18.11
C ASP A 333 65.28 23.51 16.86
N TYR A 334 65.94 23.36 15.71
CA TYR A 334 65.40 23.15 14.36
C TYR A 334 64.98 24.37 13.52
N LEU A 335 65.98 25.15 13.09
CA LEU A 335 65.96 25.81 11.78
C LEU A 335 67.38 25.90 11.20
N ALA A 336 67.87 24.77 10.69
CA ALA A 336 68.98 24.74 9.74
C ALA A 336 68.70 23.61 8.75
N ASN A 337 68.02 23.95 7.65
CA ASN A 337 68.22 23.42 6.30
C ASN A 337 67.02 23.81 5.42
N ALA A 338 67.12 24.96 4.76
CA ALA A 338 66.45 25.18 3.48
C ALA A 338 66.85 26.55 2.90
N THR A 339 68.04 26.66 2.30
CA THR A 339 68.30 27.64 1.23
C THR A 339 69.53 27.22 0.42
N SER A 340 69.33 26.54 -0.70
CA SER A 340 69.64 27.08 -2.03
C SER A 340 69.45 26.01 -3.12
N GLU A 341 68.96 26.47 -4.27
CA GLU A 341 69.04 25.85 -5.61
C GLU A 341 67.95 24.86 -6.03
N LEU A 342 66.95 25.38 -6.77
CA LEU A 342 66.76 25.12 -8.21
C LEU A 342 65.62 26.07 -8.67
N GLY A 343 65.80 26.99 -9.61
CA GLY A 343 66.55 26.86 -10.86
C GLY A 343 65.70 26.12 -11.89
N ALA A 344 65.09 26.86 -12.82
CA ALA A 344 64.58 26.38 -14.12
C ALA A 344 63.33 25.46 -14.18
N GLY A 345 62.86 24.81 -13.11
CA GLY A 345 61.72 23.86 -13.19
C GLY A 345 60.32 24.47 -13.35
N ILE A 346 60.04 25.62 -12.73
CA ILE A 346 58.69 26.20 -12.66
C ILE A 346 58.33 26.97 -13.95
N LEU A 347 59.33 27.53 -14.64
CA LEU A 347 59.14 28.16 -15.97
C LEU A 347 58.98 27.11 -17.09
N ALA A 348 59.56 25.92 -16.96
CA ALA A 348 59.36 24.82 -17.90
C ALA A 348 58.01 24.10 -17.70
N GLY A 349 57.54 23.97 -16.46
CA GLY A 349 56.27 23.32 -16.12
C GLY A 349 55.03 24.06 -16.62
N ALA A 350 55.03 25.40 -16.55
CA ALA A 350 53.90 26.22 -17.01
C ALA A 350 53.73 26.22 -18.54
N VAL A 351 54.84 26.12 -19.28
CA VAL A 351 54.85 26.06 -20.76
C VAL A 351 54.48 24.65 -21.25
N CYS A 352 54.90 23.59 -20.56
CA CYS A 352 54.52 22.21 -20.91
C CYS A 352 53.03 21.94 -20.63
N ALA A 353 52.47 22.47 -19.55
CA ALA A 353 51.05 22.31 -19.22
C ALA A 353 50.12 23.01 -20.22
N SER A 354 50.53 24.17 -20.74
CA SER A 354 49.77 24.93 -21.74
C SER A 354 49.85 24.31 -23.15
N ILE A 355 50.98 23.71 -23.52
CA ILE A 355 51.13 22.95 -24.78
C ILE A 355 50.36 21.62 -24.72
N ALA A 356 50.35 20.93 -23.59
CA ALA A 356 49.58 19.70 -23.42
C ALA A 356 48.06 19.93 -23.53
N LEU A 357 47.55 21.05 -22.99
CA LEU A 357 46.15 21.47 -23.13
C LEU A 357 45.78 21.83 -24.58
N LEU A 358 46.71 22.42 -25.35
CA LEU A 358 46.54 22.70 -26.77
C LEU A 358 46.54 21.42 -27.63
N ILE A 359 47.44 20.46 -27.36
CA ILE A 359 47.50 19.17 -28.07
C ILE A 359 46.25 18.33 -27.77
N THR A 360 45.78 18.29 -26.52
CA THR A 360 44.51 17.62 -26.17
C THR A 360 43.30 18.28 -26.84
N GLY A 361 43.28 19.60 -26.95
CA GLY A 361 42.27 20.33 -27.73
C GLY A 361 42.28 20.00 -29.22
N ILE A 362 43.46 19.87 -29.82
CA ILE A 362 43.61 19.51 -31.25
C ILE A 362 43.29 18.03 -31.48
N VAL A 363 43.70 17.12 -30.61
CA VAL A 363 43.33 15.69 -30.65
C VAL A 363 41.82 15.53 -30.49
N TYR A 364 41.19 16.31 -29.61
CA TYR A 364 39.73 16.34 -29.46
C TYR A 364 39.02 16.86 -30.73
N LEU A 365 39.57 17.88 -31.39
CA LEU A 365 39.01 18.41 -32.64
C LEU A 365 39.23 17.49 -33.85
N ILE A 366 40.37 16.79 -33.92
CA ILE A 366 40.67 15.76 -34.92
C ILE A 366 39.81 14.51 -34.69
N TRP A 367 39.61 14.10 -33.43
CA TRP A 367 38.67 13.04 -33.05
C TRP A 367 37.23 13.39 -33.45
N ARG A 368 36.84 14.66 -33.28
CA ARG A 368 35.52 15.19 -33.65
C ARG A 368 35.30 15.32 -35.16
N THR A 369 36.36 15.42 -35.97
CA THR A 369 36.26 15.60 -37.43
C THR A 369 36.53 14.33 -38.24
N CYS A 370 37.34 13.39 -37.74
CA CYS A 370 37.71 12.16 -38.47
C CYS A 370 36.78 10.96 -38.21
N ILE A 371 35.86 11.03 -37.23
CA ILE A 371 34.94 9.92 -36.95
C ILE A 371 33.49 10.37 -37.17
N ARG A 372 33.01 10.18 -38.41
CA ARG A 372 31.58 10.27 -38.75
C ARG A 372 31.06 8.92 -39.26
N ALA A 373 30.12 8.37 -38.49
CA ALA A 373 28.96 7.52 -38.85
C ALA A 373 29.15 6.05 -39.29
N PRO A 374 28.18 5.13 -39.02
CA PRO A 374 27.03 5.12 -38.10
C PRO A 374 27.23 4.05 -36.98
N TYR A 375 26.29 3.89 -36.03
CA TYR A 375 26.24 2.86 -34.95
C TYR A 375 26.78 3.18 -33.54
N PHE A 376 27.14 4.43 -33.23
CA PHE A 376 27.51 4.84 -31.85
C PHE A 376 26.46 5.77 -31.21
N TYR A 377 25.18 5.37 -31.24
CA TYR A 377 24.12 6.01 -30.43
C TYR A 377 23.79 5.20 -29.17
N LEU A 378 24.55 4.12 -28.93
CA LEU A 378 24.41 3.25 -27.77
C LEU A 378 25.27 3.69 -26.57
N ASP A 379 25.84 4.89 -26.57
CA ASP A 379 26.61 5.44 -25.43
C ASP A 379 26.36 6.95 -25.25
N ASN A 380 25.09 7.39 -25.18
CA ASN A 380 24.80 8.68 -24.52
C ASN A 380 24.52 8.40 -23.04
N PRO A 381 25.29 8.98 -22.09
CA PRO A 381 24.86 9.03 -20.71
C PRO A 381 23.53 9.80 -20.65
N GLN A 382 22.57 9.25 -19.90
CA GLN A 382 21.32 9.93 -19.62
C GLN A 382 21.64 11.28 -18.96
N CYS A 383 21.15 12.37 -19.56
CA CYS A 383 21.19 13.68 -18.90
C CYS A 383 20.35 13.58 -17.62
N SER A 384 20.98 13.63 -16.44
CA SER A 384 20.28 13.89 -15.19
C SER A 384 19.86 15.37 -15.19
N VAL A 385 18.76 15.66 -15.87
CA VAL A 385 18.04 16.91 -15.61
C VAL A 385 17.42 16.73 -14.22
N ALA A 386 17.63 17.69 -13.32
CA ALA A 386 17.02 17.66 -11.99
C ALA A 386 15.50 17.43 -12.15
N ALA A 387 14.94 16.47 -11.42
CA ALA A 387 13.50 16.27 -11.37
C ALA A 387 12.84 17.55 -10.83
N LEU A 388 11.81 18.05 -11.51
CA LEU A 388 11.03 19.17 -10.99
C LEU A 388 10.33 18.69 -9.71
N ASP A 389 10.42 19.46 -8.62
CA ASP A 389 9.68 19.16 -7.40
C ASP A 389 8.21 19.53 -7.62
N TRP A 390 7.37 18.54 -7.90
CA TRP A 390 5.91 18.68 -8.03
C TRP A 390 5.20 19.00 -6.71
N ASN A 391 5.94 19.13 -5.60
CA ASN A 391 5.43 19.69 -4.36
C ASN A 391 5.30 21.22 -4.45
N VAL A 392 4.56 21.72 -5.44
CA VAL A 392 4.23 23.15 -5.54
C VAL A 392 3.44 23.53 -4.28
N GLN A 393 3.88 24.58 -3.59
CA GLN A 393 3.11 25.18 -2.50
C GLN A 393 1.79 25.70 -3.09
N PRO A 394 0.62 25.25 -2.62
CA PRO A 394 -0.65 25.73 -3.14
C PRO A 394 -0.77 27.25 -2.94
N GLU A 395 -1.33 27.94 -3.93
CA GLU A 395 -1.74 29.34 -3.83
C GLU A 395 -2.60 29.55 -2.56
N PRO A 396 -2.56 30.72 -1.90
CA PRO A 396 -3.26 30.96 -0.63
C PRO A 396 -4.78 30.71 -0.66
N ASN A 397 -5.38 30.65 -1.85
CA ASN A 397 -6.81 30.44 -2.09
C ASN A 397 -7.14 29.13 -2.83
N ALA A 398 -6.16 28.26 -3.12
CA ALA A 398 -6.42 26.97 -3.76
C ALA A 398 -6.96 25.97 -2.73
N GLU A 399 -8.01 25.23 -3.11
CA GLU A 399 -8.59 24.14 -2.30
C GLU A 399 -7.60 22.96 -2.12
N TYR A 400 -6.48 22.97 -2.87
CA TYR A 400 -5.45 21.95 -2.85
C TYR A 400 -4.59 22.01 -1.57
N ARG A 401 -4.70 20.97 -0.73
CA ARG A 401 -3.76 20.74 0.38
C ARG A 401 -2.57 19.96 -0.18
N GLY A 402 -1.35 20.46 0.02
CA GLY A 402 -0.12 19.86 -0.51
C GLY A 402 0.19 18.44 0.01
N PRO A 403 1.45 18.00 -0.01
CA PRO A 403 1.84 16.67 0.43
C PRO A 403 1.32 16.31 1.84
N ILE A 404 0.84 15.09 1.99
CA ILE A 404 0.22 14.60 3.22
C ILE A 404 1.25 13.73 3.96
N PRO A 405 1.61 14.06 5.21
CA PRO A 405 2.48 13.21 6.01
C PRO A 405 1.92 11.79 6.16
N VAL A 406 2.78 10.79 6.05
CA VAL A 406 2.41 9.35 6.10
C VAL A 406 1.62 9.00 7.38
N SER A 407 1.93 9.66 8.51
CA SER A 407 1.21 9.47 9.78
C SER A 407 -0.25 9.95 9.77
N LEU A 408 -0.59 10.88 8.87
CA LEU A 408 -1.94 11.42 8.69
C LEU A 408 -2.69 10.78 7.53
N PHE A 409 -1.98 10.05 6.67
CA PHE A 409 -2.53 9.52 5.42
C PHE A 409 -3.69 8.52 5.62
N PRO A 410 -3.64 7.53 6.54
CA PRO A 410 -4.79 6.65 6.78
C PRO A 410 -6.06 7.40 7.19
N ARG A 411 -5.92 8.39 8.08
CA ARG A 411 -7.04 9.23 8.51
C ARG A 411 -7.58 10.08 7.36
N HIS A 412 -6.70 10.65 6.54
CA HIS A 412 -7.12 11.42 5.38
C HIS A 412 -7.94 10.56 4.39
N VAL A 413 -7.51 9.31 4.14
CA VAL A 413 -8.26 8.38 3.27
C VAL A 413 -9.61 7.99 3.88
N GLU A 414 -9.67 7.80 5.21
CA GLU A 414 -10.95 7.59 5.91
C GLU A 414 -11.91 8.79 5.75
N GLU A 415 -11.38 10.02 5.80
CA GLU A 415 -12.16 11.25 5.54
C GLU A 415 -12.65 11.33 4.09
N LEU A 416 -11.88 10.86 3.11
CA LEU A 416 -12.29 10.82 1.70
C LEU A 416 -13.38 9.76 1.43
N HIS A 417 -13.34 8.62 2.12
CA HIS A 417 -14.37 7.58 2.08
C HIS A 417 -15.70 7.98 2.75
N ALA A 418 -15.68 9.01 3.60
CA ALA A 418 -16.87 9.46 4.31
C ALA A 418 -18.01 9.80 3.34
N ASP A 419 -19.25 9.64 3.82
CA ASP A 419 -20.48 9.96 3.08
C ASP A 419 -20.58 9.31 1.69
N GLY A 420 -20.02 8.10 1.53
CA GLY A 420 -20.10 7.35 0.27
C GLY A 420 -19.04 7.77 -0.75
N ASN A 421 -17.80 8.00 -0.31
CA ASN A 421 -16.66 8.41 -1.13
C ASN A 421 -16.75 9.81 -1.74
N ILE A 422 -17.59 10.70 -1.21
CA ILE A 422 -17.80 12.03 -1.79
C ILE A 422 -16.52 12.88 -1.86
N GLY A 423 -15.58 12.65 -0.92
CA GLY A 423 -14.27 13.32 -0.94
C GLY A 423 -13.45 12.89 -2.16
N PHE A 424 -13.46 11.60 -2.48
CA PHE A 424 -12.78 11.07 -3.67
C PHE A 424 -13.39 11.60 -4.96
N SER A 425 -14.72 11.61 -5.08
CA SER A 425 -15.39 12.11 -6.28
C SER A 425 -15.01 13.57 -6.56
N LYS A 426 -15.08 14.44 -5.53
CA LYS A 426 -14.69 15.86 -5.66
C LYS A 426 -13.24 16.05 -6.07
N GLU A 427 -12.32 15.35 -5.42
CA GLU A 427 -10.89 15.48 -5.70
C GLU A 427 -10.55 14.97 -7.12
N TYR A 428 -11.13 13.84 -7.52
CA TYR A 428 -10.91 13.25 -8.83
C TYR A 428 -11.52 14.11 -9.95
N GLU A 429 -12.71 14.69 -9.74
CA GLU A 429 -13.34 15.65 -10.66
C GLU A 429 -12.52 16.93 -10.81
N SER A 430 -11.94 17.46 -9.72
CA SER A 430 -11.00 18.60 -9.78
C SER A 430 -9.79 18.28 -10.65
N ILE A 431 -9.16 17.11 -10.48
CA ILE A 431 -8.03 16.68 -11.31
C ILE A 431 -8.45 16.59 -12.78
N GLN A 432 -9.62 16.01 -13.07
CA GLN A 432 -10.12 15.94 -14.45
C GLN A 432 -10.32 17.33 -15.05
N THR A 433 -10.98 18.23 -14.33
CA THR A 433 -11.30 19.58 -14.81
C THR A 433 -10.04 20.39 -15.09
N GLU A 434 -9.08 20.39 -14.17
CA GLU A 434 -7.82 21.11 -14.32
C GLU A 434 -6.96 20.53 -15.46
N THR A 435 -6.83 19.20 -15.53
CA THR A 435 -5.99 18.58 -16.58
C THR A 435 -6.63 18.66 -17.97
N CYS A 436 -7.96 18.69 -18.09
CA CYS A 436 -8.64 18.90 -19.37
C CYS A 436 -8.59 20.36 -19.84
N ASN A 437 -8.63 21.33 -18.93
CA ASN A 437 -8.67 22.76 -19.29
C ASN A 437 -7.28 23.40 -19.44
N GLU A 438 -6.26 22.93 -18.70
CA GLU A 438 -4.92 23.55 -18.68
C GLU A 438 -3.90 22.87 -19.61
N VAL A 439 -4.12 21.60 -19.97
CA VAL A 439 -3.19 20.83 -20.82
C VAL A 439 -3.67 20.80 -22.27
N GLU A 440 -3.56 21.93 -22.98
CA GLU A 440 -3.63 21.96 -24.45
C GLU A 440 -2.31 21.42 -25.05
N ALA A 441 -2.00 20.15 -24.80
CA ALA A 441 -0.83 19.51 -25.40
C ALA A 441 -1.16 19.02 -26.82
N PRO A 442 -0.43 19.49 -27.87
CA PRO A 442 -0.64 19.02 -29.23
C PRO A 442 -0.34 17.52 -29.35
N ALA A 443 -1.06 16.86 -30.25
CA ALA A 443 -0.93 15.44 -30.58
C ALA A 443 -1.11 15.19 -32.09
N GLU A 444 -0.53 16.07 -32.89
CA GLU A 444 -0.62 16.09 -34.36
C GLU A 444 -0.15 14.78 -34.97
N GLU A 445 0.94 14.20 -34.44
CA GLU A 445 1.49 12.93 -34.94
C GLU A 445 0.55 11.75 -34.68
N SER A 446 -0.17 11.78 -33.56
CA SER A 446 -1.19 10.79 -33.23
C SER A 446 -2.43 10.92 -34.13
N GLN A 447 -2.73 12.14 -34.57
CA GLN A 447 -3.89 12.44 -35.44
C GLN A 447 -3.56 12.38 -36.93
N ASN A 448 -2.29 12.22 -37.31
CA ASN A 448 -1.88 12.06 -38.70
C ASN A 448 -2.59 10.83 -39.33
N PRO A 449 -3.25 10.97 -40.51
CA PRO A 449 -3.92 9.86 -41.18
C PRO A 449 -3.09 8.58 -41.32
N GLU A 450 -1.76 8.69 -41.51
CA GLU A 450 -0.86 7.53 -41.62
C GLU A 450 -0.63 6.80 -40.28
N ASN A 451 -0.86 7.47 -39.16
CA ASN A 451 -0.63 6.95 -37.81
C ASN A 451 -1.93 6.54 -37.11
N LYS A 452 -3.10 7.05 -37.52
CA LYS A 452 -4.41 6.66 -36.94
C LYS A 452 -4.62 5.14 -36.83
N PRO A 453 -4.27 4.31 -37.84
CA PRO A 453 -4.42 2.84 -37.74
C PRO A 453 -3.50 2.17 -36.73
N LYS A 454 -2.50 2.89 -36.19
CA LYS A 454 -1.57 2.40 -35.16
C LYS A 454 -2.07 2.70 -33.76
N ASN A 455 -3.15 3.46 -33.61
CA ASN A 455 -3.80 3.72 -32.33
C ASN A 455 -4.88 2.67 -32.10
N ARG A 456 -4.79 1.94 -30.97
CA ARG A 456 -5.81 0.96 -30.58
C ARG A 456 -7.17 1.63 -30.33
N TYR A 457 -7.14 2.85 -29.79
CA TYR A 457 -8.31 3.69 -29.56
C TYR A 457 -8.06 5.09 -30.09
N LEU A 458 -8.99 5.63 -30.85
CA LEU A 458 -8.82 6.93 -31.53
C LEU A 458 -8.76 8.12 -30.54
N ASN A 459 -9.42 8.00 -29.40
CA ASN A 459 -9.42 8.98 -28.32
C ASN A 459 -8.23 8.85 -27.35
N ILE A 460 -7.37 7.83 -27.52
CA ILE A 460 -6.18 7.64 -26.69
C ILE A 460 -4.95 7.96 -27.54
N ILE A 461 -4.37 9.13 -27.29
CA ILE A 461 -3.35 9.74 -28.13
C ILE A 461 -2.05 9.91 -27.36
N ALA A 462 -0.94 9.96 -28.09
CA ALA A 462 0.35 10.34 -27.53
C ALA A 462 0.61 11.83 -27.80
N TYR A 463 0.79 12.62 -26.73
CA TYR A 463 1.18 14.03 -26.82
C TYR A 463 2.56 14.19 -27.44
N ASP A 464 2.73 15.19 -28.31
CA ASP A 464 3.92 15.32 -29.16
C ASP A 464 5.20 15.63 -28.40
N HIS A 465 5.09 16.42 -27.32
CA HIS A 465 6.25 16.88 -26.54
C HIS A 465 6.88 15.75 -25.69
N SER A 466 6.09 14.73 -25.32
CA SER A 466 6.50 13.62 -24.45
C SER A 466 6.50 12.25 -25.16
N ARG A 467 6.03 12.17 -26.41
CA ARG A 467 5.95 10.89 -27.14
C ARG A 467 7.32 10.25 -27.34
N VAL A 468 7.35 8.93 -27.35
CA VAL A 468 8.54 8.17 -27.74
C VAL A 468 8.68 8.26 -29.27
N GLN A 469 9.83 8.76 -29.72
CA GLN A 469 10.13 8.93 -31.14
C GLN A 469 11.10 7.85 -31.60
N LEU A 470 10.70 7.05 -32.59
CA LEU A 470 11.54 6.00 -33.15
C LEU A 470 12.49 6.56 -34.18
N LEU A 471 13.71 6.02 -34.24
CA LEU A 471 14.72 6.49 -35.18
C LEU A 471 14.30 6.21 -36.64
N PRO A 472 14.54 7.14 -37.57
CA PRO A 472 14.29 6.92 -38.99
C PRO A 472 15.25 5.87 -39.56
N MET A 473 14.73 4.87 -40.26
CA MET A 473 15.54 3.84 -40.91
C MET A 473 15.78 4.16 -42.38
N LYS A 474 17.06 4.18 -42.82
CA LYS A 474 17.41 4.35 -44.24
C LYS A 474 16.85 3.19 -45.07
N GLY A 475 16.09 3.49 -46.12
CA GLY A 475 15.61 2.53 -47.12
C GLY A 475 14.31 1.80 -46.80
N LEU A 476 13.72 1.99 -45.62
CA LEU A 476 12.32 1.62 -45.35
C LEU A 476 11.49 2.90 -45.18
N LYS A 477 10.29 2.95 -45.75
CA LYS A 477 9.23 3.90 -45.35
C LYS A 477 8.70 3.51 -43.95
N GLY A 478 9.59 3.46 -42.96
CA GLY A 478 9.28 3.09 -41.58
C GLY A 478 8.89 4.32 -40.79
N THR A 479 7.79 4.25 -40.06
CA THR A 479 7.25 5.41 -39.35
C THR A 479 8.01 5.68 -38.06
N THR A 480 8.21 6.95 -37.73
CA THR A 480 8.86 7.39 -36.47
C THR A 480 7.88 7.39 -35.27
N TYR A 481 6.62 7.08 -35.55
CA TYR A 481 5.51 7.10 -34.59
C TYR A 481 5.27 5.74 -33.92
N ILE A 482 5.00 5.80 -32.62
CA ILE A 482 4.38 4.76 -31.80
C ILE A 482 3.52 5.46 -30.73
N ASN A 483 2.36 4.90 -30.38
CA ASN A 483 1.50 5.46 -29.33
C ASN A 483 2.09 5.13 -27.96
N ALA A 484 3.06 5.93 -27.53
CA ALA A 484 3.76 5.79 -26.27
C ALA A 484 4.29 7.15 -25.82
N ASN A 485 4.27 7.42 -24.52
CA ASN A 485 4.84 8.62 -23.92
C ASN A 485 5.83 8.26 -22.83
N TYR A 486 6.90 9.04 -22.71
CA TYR A 486 7.71 9.02 -21.50
C TYR A 486 6.88 9.57 -20.34
N ILE A 487 6.97 8.91 -19.20
CA ILE A 487 6.32 9.33 -17.97
C ILE A 487 7.37 9.35 -16.87
N ASP A 488 7.38 10.42 -16.10
CA ASP A 488 8.30 10.60 -14.98
C ASP A 488 7.88 9.74 -13.78
N GLY A 489 8.86 9.40 -12.94
CA GLY A 489 8.64 8.73 -11.67
C GLY A 489 9.20 9.54 -10.52
N PHE A 490 9.08 9.02 -9.30
CA PHE A 490 9.63 9.68 -8.12
C PHE A 490 11.14 9.91 -8.28
N GLN A 491 11.55 11.18 -8.37
CA GLN A 491 12.93 11.66 -8.56
C GLN A 491 13.68 11.09 -9.78
N VAL A 492 12.96 10.53 -10.76
CA VAL A 492 13.55 9.92 -11.95
C VAL A 492 12.76 10.38 -13.18
N ASN A 493 13.39 11.22 -14.00
CA ASN A 493 12.81 11.64 -15.26
C ASN A 493 12.81 10.46 -16.25
N ARG A 494 11.74 10.37 -17.06
CA ARG A 494 11.49 9.30 -18.02
C ARG A 494 11.70 7.94 -17.38
N ALA A 495 11.20 7.76 -16.16
CA ALA A 495 11.27 6.51 -15.43
C ALA A 495 10.51 5.39 -16.16
N TYR A 496 9.42 5.77 -16.84
CA TYR A 496 8.53 4.84 -17.52
C TYR A 496 8.29 5.26 -18.97
N ILE A 497 7.84 4.29 -19.77
CA ILE A 497 7.14 4.51 -21.02
C ILE A 497 5.72 3.95 -20.84
N GLY A 498 4.72 4.82 -20.82
CA GLY A 498 3.32 4.43 -20.87
C GLY A 498 2.88 4.24 -22.32
N THR A 499 2.42 3.04 -22.69
CA THR A 499 2.03 2.71 -24.07
C THR A 499 0.79 1.82 -24.12
N GLN A 500 0.11 1.81 -25.26
CA GLN A 500 -1.02 0.91 -25.52
C GLN A 500 -0.56 -0.56 -25.60
N GLY A 501 -1.50 -1.49 -25.43
CA GLY A 501 -1.31 -2.88 -25.81
C GLY A 501 -1.00 -2.98 -27.31
N PRO A 502 0.16 -3.52 -27.73
CA PRO A 502 0.57 -3.52 -29.13
C PRO A 502 -0.47 -4.17 -30.05
N LEU A 503 -0.63 -3.62 -31.25
CA LEU A 503 -1.45 -4.21 -32.32
C LEU A 503 -0.55 -5.06 -33.23
N PRO A 504 -1.10 -6.02 -33.98
CA PRO A 504 -0.32 -6.79 -34.96
C PRO A 504 0.46 -5.90 -35.94
N SER A 505 -0.13 -4.78 -36.36
CA SER A 505 0.49 -3.77 -37.23
C SER A 505 1.58 -2.92 -36.56
N THR A 506 1.78 -3.05 -35.25
CA THR A 506 2.74 -2.26 -34.47
C THR A 506 3.69 -3.13 -33.63
N PHE A 507 3.75 -4.45 -33.85
CA PHE A 507 4.67 -5.32 -33.11
C PHE A 507 6.14 -4.98 -33.41
N ASP A 508 6.45 -4.69 -34.68
CA ASP A 508 7.80 -4.30 -35.09
C ASP A 508 8.22 -2.96 -34.47
N THR A 509 7.32 -1.97 -34.44
CA THR A 509 7.60 -0.67 -33.82
C THR A 509 7.70 -0.76 -32.30
N PHE A 510 6.91 -1.61 -31.66
CA PHE A 510 7.00 -1.88 -30.22
C PHE A 510 8.35 -2.53 -29.84
N TRP A 511 8.75 -3.60 -30.50
CA TRP A 511 10.05 -4.24 -30.19
C TRP A 511 11.24 -3.38 -30.56
N ARG A 512 11.11 -2.57 -31.62
CA ARG A 512 12.09 -1.54 -31.96
C ARG A 512 12.19 -0.48 -30.86
N MET A 513 11.07 -0.03 -30.29
CA MET A 513 11.06 0.88 -29.13
C MET A 513 11.80 0.27 -27.94
N VAL A 514 11.47 -0.98 -27.57
CA VAL A 514 12.12 -1.72 -26.47
C VAL A 514 13.64 -1.77 -26.68
N TRP A 515 14.07 -2.05 -27.91
CA TRP A 515 15.49 -2.07 -28.26
C TRP A 515 16.14 -0.68 -28.20
N GLU A 516 15.59 0.32 -28.88
CA GLU A 516 16.15 1.69 -28.97
C GLU A 516 16.24 2.34 -27.59
N GLN A 517 15.25 2.11 -26.73
CA GLN A 517 15.15 2.68 -25.39
C GLN A 517 15.87 1.86 -24.31
N ARG A 518 16.55 0.75 -24.67
CA ARG A 518 17.27 -0.14 -23.73
C ARG A 518 16.38 -0.64 -22.59
N VAL A 519 15.14 -0.96 -22.91
CA VAL A 519 14.17 -1.48 -21.95
C VAL A 519 14.58 -2.89 -21.57
N THR A 520 14.72 -3.14 -20.27
CA THR A 520 14.93 -4.50 -19.72
C THR A 520 13.68 -5.03 -19.04
N ILE A 521 12.73 -4.16 -18.65
CA ILE A 521 11.50 -4.53 -17.94
C ILE A 521 10.28 -4.05 -18.72
N ILE A 522 9.40 -4.99 -19.05
CA ILE A 522 8.06 -4.72 -19.59
C ILE A 522 7.04 -5.14 -18.54
N VAL A 523 6.13 -4.25 -18.19
CA VAL A 523 5.01 -4.49 -17.29
C VAL A 523 3.72 -4.50 -18.09
N MET A 524 3.07 -5.65 -18.12
CA MET A 524 1.79 -5.90 -18.79
C MET A 524 0.70 -6.09 -17.73
N ILE A 525 -0.32 -5.24 -17.69
CA ILE A 525 -1.36 -5.26 -16.64
C ILE A 525 -2.75 -5.48 -17.27
N THR A 526 -2.85 -6.46 -18.16
CA THR A 526 -4.10 -6.86 -18.80
C THR A 526 -3.97 -8.27 -19.35
N ASN A 527 -5.05 -9.04 -19.27
CA ASN A 527 -5.10 -10.29 -20.02
C ASN A 527 -5.29 -10.00 -21.52
N LEU A 528 -4.99 -10.96 -22.38
CA LEU A 528 -5.18 -10.80 -23.84
C LEU A 528 -6.67 -10.59 -24.18
N ILE A 529 -7.55 -11.33 -23.50
CA ILE A 529 -8.99 -11.30 -23.66
C ILE A 529 -9.63 -11.20 -22.28
N GLU A 530 -10.60 -10.30 -22.13
CA GLU A 530 -11.37 -10.09 -20.91
C GLU A 530 -12.86 -10.03 -21.30
N ARG A 531 -13.71 -10.88 -20.70
CA ARG A 531 -15.15 -11.07 -21.05
C ARG A 531 -15.41 -11.20 -22.56
N GLY A 532 -14.58 -11.98 -23.25
CA GLY A 532 -14.67 -12.20 -24.70
C GLY A 532 -14.19 -11.02 -25.56
N ARG A 533 -13.79 -9.89 -24.96
CA ARG A 533 -13.25 -8.72 -25.67
C ARG A 533 -11.72 -8.77 -25.68
N ARG A 534 -11.13 -8.59 -26.87
CA ARG A 534 -9.69 -8.51 -27.06
C ARG A 534 -9.14 -7.19 -26.51
N LYS A 535 -8.27 -7.26 -25.50
CA LYS A 535 -7.65 -6.10 -24.84
C LYS A 535 -6.23 -5.86 -25.32
N CYS A 536 -5.48 -6.93 -25.57
CA CYS A 536 -4.11 -6.87 -26.07
C CYS A 536 -3.85 -8.07 -26.99
N ASP A 537 -3.00 -7.88 -28.00
CA ASP A 537 -2.55 -8.96 -28.86
C ASP A 537 -1.22 -9.52 -28.33
N MET A 538 -1.01 -10.82 -28.51
CA MET A 538 0.20 -11.50 -28.05
C MET A 538 1.39 -11.09 -28.92
N TYR A 539 2.20 -10.17 -28.40
CA TYR A 539 3.36 -9.60 -29.11
C TYR A 539 4.66 -10.37 -28.83
N TRP A 540 4.59 -11.56 -28.23
CA TRP A 540 5.74 -12.39 -27.91
C TRP A 540 5.50 -13.82 -28.44
N PRO A 541 6.56 -14.59 -28.72
CA PRO A 541 6.42 -15.97 -29.18
C PRO A 541 5.87 -16.86 -28.06
N LYS A 542 4.91 -17.73 -28.39
CA LYS A 542 4.42 -18.77 -27.46
C LYS A 542 5.51 -19.78 -27.14
N GLU A 543 6.34 -20.12 -28.13
CA GLU A 543 7.47 -21.03 -28.03
C GLU A 543 8.56 -20.64 -29.05
N GLY A 544 9.81 -20.99 -28.76
CA GLY A 544 10.92 -20.72 -29.68
C GLY A 544 11.18 -19.22 -29.89
N SER A 545 11.33 -18.81 -31.15
CA SER A 545 11.63 -17.41 -31.51
C SER A 545 10.80 -16.91 -32.69
N GLU A 546 10.37 -15.65 -32.61
CA GLU A 546 9.68 -14.93 -33.68
C GLU A 546 10.44 -13.66 -34.07
N VAL A 547 10.21 -13.17 -35.29
CA VAL A 547 10.87 -11.97 -35.82
C VAL A 547 9.84 -10.86 -36.00
N TYR A 548 10.03 -9.74 -35.31
CA TYR A 548 9.22 -8.54 -35.41
C TYR A 548 10.05 -7.42 -36.04
N GLY A 549 9.93 -7.28 -37.36
CA GLY A 549 10.71 -6.33 -38.15
C GLY A 549 12.21 -6.66 -38.13
N ILE A 550 13.00 -5.89 -37.38
CA ILE A 550 14.47 -6.06 -37.28
C ILE A 550 14.92 -6.71 -35.97
N ILE A 551 13.97 -7.01 -35.07
CA ILE A 551 14.23 -7.59 -33.76
C ILE A 551 13.71 -9.03 -33.78
N GLN A 552 14.58 -9.98 -33.47
CA GLN A 552 14.19 -11.35 -33.15
C GLN A 552 13.96 -11.44 -31.64
N VAL A 553 12.86 -12.06 -31.24
CA VAL A 553 12.50 -12.28 -29.83
C VAL A 553 12.39 -13.77 -29.60
N ARG A 554 12.99 -14.27 -28.53
CA ARG A 554 12.99 -15.68 -28.15
C ARG A 554 12.47 -15.82 -26.74
N LEU A 555 11.53 -16.73 -26.51
CA LEU A 555 11.12 -17.12 -25.17
C LEU A 555 12.22 -18.02 -24.57
N ILE A 556 12.82 -17.57 -23.46
CA ILE A 556 13.86 -18.32 -22.73
C ILE A 556 13.23 -19.09 -21.58
N LYS A 557 12.38 -18.44 -20.79
CA LYS A 557 11.74 -18.99 -19.60
C LYS A 557 10.39 -18.34 -19.36
N GLU A 558 9.42 -19.12 -18.90
CA GLU A 558 8.12 -18.63 -18.43
C GLU A 558 7.86 -19.18 -17.03
N ASP A 559 7.73 -18.28 -16.05
CA ASP A 559 7.39 -18.60 -14.66
C ASP A 559 5.95 -18.14 -14.39
N VAL A 560 5.04 -19.09 -14.18
CA VAL A 560 3.62 -18.82 -13.90
C VAL A 560 3.36 -18.85 -12.39
N MET A 561 2.90 -17.74 -11.85
CA MET A 561 2.44 -17.58 -10.46
C MET A 561 0.93 -17.31 -10.45
N ALA A 562 0.31 -17.40 -9.27
CA ALA A 562 -1.13 -17.25 -9.13
C ALA A 562 -1.69 -15.92 -9.70
N THR A 563 -0.99 -14.80 -9.46
CA THR A 563 -1.48 -13.45 -9.84
C THR A 563 -0.74 -12.81 -10.99
N HIS A 564 0.39 -13.40 -11.41
CA HIS A 564 1.22 -12.86 -12.47
C HIS A 564 2.08 -13.94 -13.12
N THR A 565 2.58 -13.64 -14.32
CA THR A 565 3.54 -14.46 -15.05
C THR A 565 4.78 -13.63 -15.35
N VAL A 566 5.98 -14.19 -15.16
CA VAL A 566 7.24 -13.57 -15.58
C VAL A 566 7.80 -14.33 -16.76
N ARG A 567 7.99 -13.64 -17.89
CA ARG A 567 8.68 -14.19 -19.06
C ARG A 567 10.07 -13.60 -19.18
N THR A 568 11.06 -14.46 -19.37
CA THR A 568 12.42 -14.04 -19.74
C THR A 568 12.55 -14.17 -21.26
N LEU A 569 12.77 -13.05 -21.93
CA LEU A 569 12.79 -12.93 -23.38
C LEU A 569 14.19 -12.52 -23.83
N GLY A 570 14.79 -13.28 -24.73
CA GLY A 570 16.04 -12.90 -25.40
C GLY A 570 15.71 -12.12 -26.66
N ILE A 571 16.21 -10.90 -26.79
CA ILE A 571 16.03 -10.06 -27.98
C ILE A 571 17.36 -9.88 -28.71
N ARG A 572 17.32 -9.96 -30.04
CA ARG A 572 18.49 -9.84 -30.92
C ARG A 572 18.21 -8.91 -32.08
N HIS A 573 19.13 -7.98 -32.34
CA HIS A 573 19.01 -7.06 -33.46
C HIS A 573 19.65 -7.63 -34.74
N LEU A 574 18.83 -7.97 -35.74
CA LEU A 574 19.24 -8.74 -36.92
C LEU A 574 20.17 -7.99 -37.89
N ARG A 575 20.15 -6.66 -37.89
CA ARG A 575 20.98 -5.83 -38.79
C ARG A 575 22.32 -5.39 -38.20
N VAL A 576 22.67 -5.80 -36.98
CA VAL A 576 24.00 -5.52 -36.42
C VAL A 576 24.97 -6.54 -37.04
N ASN A 577 25.91 -6.07 -37.85
CA ASN A 577 26.80 -6.94 -38.63
C ASN A 577 27.88 -7.55 -37.71
N ILE A 578 27.70 -8.82 -37.34
CA ILE A 578 28.56 -9.53 -36.39
C ILE A 578 29.81 -10.03 -37.12
N ARG A 579 30.85 -9.19 -37.23
CA ARG A 579 32.20 -9.63 -37.61
C ARG A 579 33.10 -9.98 -36.42
N ASN A 580 32.68 -9.67 -35.19
CA ASN A 580 33.52 -9.84 -33.99
C ASN A 580 32.71 -10.44 -32.82
N LYS A 581 33.18 -11.55 -32.23
CA LYS A 581 32.48 -12.30 -31.16
C LYS A 581 32.18 -11.43 -29.91
N LYS A 582 33.04 -10.47 -29.56
CA LYS A 582 32.76 -9.51 -28.45
C LYS A 582 31.62 -8.54 -28.76
N LYS A 583 31.43 -8.16 -30.03
CA LYS A 583 30.29 -7.31 -30.46
C LYS A 583 29.01 -8.12 -30.69
N ALA A 584 29.11 -9.43 -30.87
CA ALA A 584 27.96 -10.34 -30.94
C ALA A 584 27.17 -10.37 -29.63
N ALA A 585 27.88 -10.43 -28.49
CA ALA A 585 27.27 -10.39 -27.16
C ALA A 585 26.57 -9.05 -26.87
N ALA A 586 27.03 -7.94 -27.45
CA ALA A 586 26.38 -6.63 -27.32
C ALA A 586 25.14 -6.46 -28.22
N ALA A 587 24.88 -7.40 -29.13
CA ALA A 587 23.74 -7.40 -30.05
C ALA A 587 22.57 -8.27 -29.55
N GLU A 588 22.69 -8.88 -28.38
CA GLU A 588 21.64 -9.62 -27.68
C GLU A 588 21.38 -8.98 -26.31
N ARG A 589 20.11 -8.95 -25.90
CA ARG A 589 19.69 -8.42 -24.59
C ARG A 589 18.63 -9.32 -24.00
N VAL A 590 18.52 -9.30 -22.68
CA VAL A 590 17.45 -9.98 -21.96
C VAL A 590 16.42 -8.94 -21.54
N VAL A 591 15.14 -9.27 -21.74
CA VAL A 591 14.00 -8.47 -21.31
C VAL A 591 13.10 -9.35 -20.46
N HIS A 592 12.72 -8.88 -19.29
CA HIS A 592 11.75 -9.53 -18.43
C HIS A 592 10.38 -8.88 -18.63
N GLN A 593 9.39 -9.68 -19.05
CA GLN A 593 8.01 -9.26 -19.11
C GLN A 593 7.28 -9.74 -17.84
N PHE A 594 6.87 -8.80 -17.01
CA PHE A 594 6.02 -9.00 -15.85
C PHE A 594 4.56 -8.80 -16.27
N HIS A 595 3.80 -9.88 -16.37
CA HIS A 595 2.40 -9.87 -16.79
C HIS A 595 1.50 -10.12 -15.57
N TYR A 596 0.83 -9.09 -15.05
CA TYR A 596 -0.19 -9.24 -14.01
C TYR A 596 -1.51 -9.74 -14.59
N THR A 597 -1.98 -10.89 -14.13
CA THR A 597 -3.11 -11.64 -14.73
C THR A 597 -4.39 -11.55 -13.91
N ASN A 598 -4.32 -11.07 -12.67
CA ASN A 598 -5.44 -11.02 -11.74
C ASN A 598 -6.03 -9.61 -11.53
N TRP A 599 -6.13 -8.82 -12.61
CA TRP A 599 -6.86 -7.56 -12.60
C TRP A 599 -8.22 -7.75 -13.28
N PRO A 600 -9.35 -7.43 -12.63
CA PRO A 600 -10.67 -7.64 -13.22
C PRO A 600 -10.95 -6.71 -14.40
N ASP A 601 -11.80 -7.16 -15.33
CA ASP A 601 -12.17 -6.39 -16.53
C ASP A 601 -12.79 -5.03 -16.18
N HIS A 602 -13.66 -5.01 -15.16
CA HIS A 602 -14.25 -3.82 -14.58
C HIS A 602 -13.83 -3.67 -13.11
N GLY A 603 -13.61 -2.43 -12.68
CA GLY A 603 -13.19 -2.12 -11.31
C GLY A 603 -11.70 -2.35 -11.05
N THR A 604 -11.40 -2.67 -9.80
CA THR A 604 -10.04 -2.82 -9.26
C THR A 604 -9.88 -4.17 -8.58
N PRO A 605 -8.64 -4.67 -8.37
CA PRO A 605 -8.42 -5.94 -7.71
C PRO A 605 -9.00 -5.95 -6.29
N ASP A 606 -9.60 -7.08 -5.89
CA ASP A 606 -10.28 -7.24 -4.58
C ASP A 606 -9.38 -6.97 -3.36
N HIS A 607 -8.06 -7.08 -3.53
CA HIS A 607 -7.10 -6.82 -2.48
C HIS A 607 -5.85 -6.13 -3.04
N PRO A 608 -5.30 -5.10 -2.37
CA PRO A 608 -4.15 -4.35 -2.87
C PRO A 608 -2.81 -5.09 -2.76
N LEU A 609 -2.62 -5.93 -1.73
CA LEU A 609 -1.34 -6.60 -1.46
C LEU A 609 -0.70 -7.34 -2.65
N PRO A 610 -1.42 -8.16 -3.43
CA PRO A 610 -0.81 -8.81 -4.60
C PRO A 610 -0.31 -7.81 -5.66
N VAL A 611 -0.97 -6.67 -5.81
CA VAL A 611 -0.56 -5.59 -6.72
C VAL A 611 0.67 -4.89 -6.17
N ILE A 612 0.70 -4.55 -4.88
CA ILE A 612 1.85 -3.93 -4.22
C ILE A 612 3.08 -4.84 -4.33
N HIS A 613 2.91 -6.13 -4.05
CA HIS A 613 3.97 -7.13 -4.20
C HIS A 613 4.47 -7.21 -5.64
N PHE A 614 3.56 -7.26 -6.62
CA PHE A 614 3.91 -7.25 -8.04
C PHE A 614 4.71 -6.00 -8.43
N ILE A 615 4.25 -4.80 -8.03
CA ILE A 615 4.93 -3.53 -8.29
C ILE A 615 6.33 -3.51 -7.69
N ARG A 616 6.47 -3.87 -6.41
CA ARG A 616 7.78 -3.95 -5.74
C ARG A 616 8.71 -4.92 -6.47
N LYS A 617 8.19 -6.06 -6.91
CA LYS A 617 8.96 -7.08 -7.63
C LYS A 617 9.42 -6.61 -9.01
N SER A 618 8.53 -6.04 -9.83
CA SER A 618 8.88 -5.55 -11.17
C SER A 618 9.76 -4.29 -11.12
N SER A 619 9.51 -3.37 -10.18
CA SER A 619 10.30 -2.15 -9.98
C SER A 619 11.71 -2.46 -9.49
N ALA A 620 11.88 -3.42 -8.57
CA ALA A 620 13.19 -3.84 -8.06
C ALA A 620 14.01 -4.69 -9.05
N ALA A 621 13.38 -5.25 -10.09
CA ALA A 621 14.08 -5.99 -11.14
C ALA A 621 14.82 -5.09 -12.15
N ARG A 622 14.62 -3.77 -12.06
CA ARG A 622 15.26 -2.79 -12.93
C ARG A 622 16.70 -2.50 -12.48
N ASP A 623 17.67 -2.72 -13.37
CA ASP A 623 19.07 -2.34 -13.16
C ASP A 623 19.29 -0.82 -13.31
N ALA A 624 20.30 -0.27 -12.63
CA ALA A 624 20.62 1.17 -12.70
C ALA A 624 20.97 1.66 -14.12
N ASP A 625 21.59 0.81 -14.94
CA ASP A 625 22.01 1.13 -16.32
C ASP A 625 20.89 0.88 -17.36
N SER A 626 19.71 0.44 -16.93
CA SER A 626 18.59 0.13 -17.82
C SER A 626 17.78 1.37 -18.20
N GLY A 627 17.16 1.30 -19.38
CA GLY A 627 16.20 2.29 -19.85
C GLY A 627 14.92 2.36 -19.00
N PRO A 628 13.94 3.17 -19.44
CA PRO A 628 12.61 3.23 -18.80
C PRO A 628 11.94 1.86 -18.70
N ILE A 629 11.12 1.67 -17.66
CA ILE A 629 10.20 0.53 -17.58
C ILE A 629 9.05 0.78 -18.57
N VAL A 630 8.82 -0.12 -19.51
CA VAL A 630 7.63 -0.05 -20.36
C VAL A 630 6.45 -0.56 -19.55
N VAL A 631 5.39 0.23 -19.42
CA VAL A 631 4.16 -0.17 -18.72
C VAL A 631 3.00 -0.05 -19.69
N HIS A 632 2.24 -1.13 -19.88
CA HIS A 632 1.08 -1.13 -20.77
C HIS A 632 -0.07 -1.96 -20.20
N CYS A 633 -1.28 -1.62 -20.65
CA CYS A 633 -2.49 -2.42 -20.47
C CYS A 633 -3.15 -2.59 -21.85
N SER A 634 -4.43 -2.24 -21.99
CA SER A 634 -5.10 -2.11 -23.30
C SER A 634 -4.84 -0.72 -23.91
N ALA A 635 -5.36 0.35 -23.32
CA ALA A 635 -5.15 1.72 -23.79
C ALA A 635 -3.82 2.34 -23.34
N GLY A 636 -3.21 1.80 -22.27
CA GLY A 636 -1.98 2.34 -21.70
C GLY A 636 -2.19 3.59 -20.83
N VAL A 637 -3.36 3.73 -20.21
CA VAL A 637 -3.72 4.93 -19.42
C VAL A 637 -4.27 4.59 -18.03
N GLY A 638 -5.32 3.76 -17.91
CA GLY A 638 -5.95 3.42 -16.62
C GLY A 638 -5.05 2.61 -15.68
N ARG A 639 -5.04 1.28 -15.80
CA ARG A 639 -4.18 0.37 -15.00
C ARG A 639 -2.68 0.73 -15.09
N THR A 640 -2.25 1.21 -16.25
CA THR A 640 -0.89 1.74 -16.47
C THR A 640 -0.58 2.92 -15.56
N GLY A 641 -1.48 3.90 -15.49
CA GLY A 641 -1.37 5.04 -14.57
C GLY A 641 -1.40 4.60 -13.12
N THR A 642 -2.30 3.68 -12.76
CA THR A 642 -2.38 3.12 -11.40
C THR A 642 -1.06 2.51 -10.94
N TYR A 643 -0.41 1.71 -11.80
CA TYR A 643 0.91 1.15 -11.51
C TYR A 643 1.97 2.25 -11.30
N ILE A 644 2.01 3.23 -12.19
CA ILE A 644 3.03 4.30 -12.16
C ILE A 644 2.88 5.16 -10.91
N VAL A 645 1.65 5.57 -10.56
CA VAL A 645 1.37 6.34 -9.36
C VAL A 645 1.72 5.54 -8.11
N LEU A 646 1.32 4.27 -8.03
CA LEU A 646 1.67 3.44 -6.88
C LEU A 646 3.18 3.25 -6.71
N ASP A 647 3.92 2.96 -7.78
CA ASP A 647 5.38 2.81 -7.69
C ASP A 647 6.05 4.13 -7.27
N ALA A 648 5.61 5.26 -7.82
CA ALA A 648 6.15 6.57 -7.44
C ALA A 648 5.83 6.93 -5.98
N MET A 649 4.59 6.73 -5.54
CA MET A 649 4.17 7.06 -4.18
C MET A 649 4.79 6.12 -3.14
N LEU A 650 4.92 4.82 -3.43
CA LEU A 650 5.66 3.89 -2.55
C LEU A 650 7.12 4.31 -2.37
N LYS A 651 7.76 4.83 -3.43
CA LYS A 651 9.10 5.42 -3.34
C LYS A 651 9.07 6.74 -2.55
N GLN A 652 8.09 7.62 -2.74
CA GLN A 652 7.97 8.87 -2.00
C GLN A 652 7.77 8.64 -0.50
N VAL A 653 6.89 7.72 -0.11
CA VAL A 653 6.67 7.29 1.28
C VAL A 653 7.99 6.90 1.93
N LYS A 654 8.79 6.06 1.25
CA LYS A 654 10.06 5.57 1.77
C LYS A 654 11.13 6.66 1.90
N HIS A 655 11.16 7.66 1.01
CA HIS A 655 12.23 8.66 0.97
C HIS A 655 11.90 9.96 1.71
N ARG A 656 10.64 10.41 1.69
CA ARG A 656 10.21 11.70 2.25
C ARG A 656 9.24 11.57 3.44
N GLY A 657 8.62 10.41 3.66
CA GLY A 657 7.64 10.23 4.75
C GLY A 657 6.32 10.99 4.50
N GLU A 658 5.99 11.27 3.25
CA GLU A 658 4.79 11.97 2.79
C GLU A 658 4.24 11.34 1.50
N VAL A 659 3.01 11.68 1.14
CA VAL A 659 2.28 11.21 -0.06
C VAL A 659 1.66 12.41 -0.78
N ASN A 660 1.78 12.47 -2.11
CA ASN A 660 1.20 13.55 -2.92
C ASN A 660 0.57 13.01 -4.21
N ILE A 661 -0.48 12.20 -4.06
CA ILE A 661 -1.15 11.52 -5.19
C ILE A 661 -1.77 12.51 -6.18
N PRO A 662 -2.57 13.51 -5.77
CA PRO A 662 -3.26 14.36 -6.74
C PRO A 662 -2.26 15.22 -7.52
N GLY A 663 -1.26 15.79 -6.84
CA GLY A 663 -0.23 16.63 -7.44
C GLY A 663 0.64 15.84 -8.42
N PHE A 664 1.04 14.62 -8.05
CA PHE A 664 1.76 13.73 -8.96
C PHE A 664 0.90 13.31 -10.15
N LEU A 665 -0.40 13.02 -9.94
CA LEU A 665 -1.31 12.63 -11.01
C LEU A 665 -1.55 13.77 -12.01
N LYS A 666 -1.80 14.99 -11.53
CA LYS A 666 -1.92 16.20 -12.35
C LYS A 666 -0.66 16.39 -13.20
N TYR A 667 0.52 16.25 -12.57
CA TYR A 667 1.81 16.36 -13.24
C TYR A 667 2.00 15.33 -14.37
N ILE A 668 1.78 14.04 -14.12
CA ILE A 668 1.98 13.01 -15.15
C ILE A 668 0.88 13.02 -16.22
N ARG A 669 -0.33 13.53 -15.93
CA ARG A 669 -1.38 13.73 -16.94
C ARG A 669 -0.99 14.76 -18.00
N ALA A 670 -0.11 15.71 -17.69
CA ALA A 670 0.49 16.58 -18.71
C ALA A 670 1.35 15.81 -19.72
N GLN A 671 1.86 14.62 -19.34
CA GLN A 671 2.76 13.80 -20.15
C GLN A 671 2.02 12.75 -20.97
N ARG A 672 0.89 12.22 -20.49
CA ARG A 672 0.00 11.31 -21.23
C ARG A 672 -1.45 11.46 -20.79
N ASN A 673 -2.37 11.47 -21.75
CA ASN A 673 -3.79 11.67 -21.46
C ASN A 673 -4.37 10.53 -20.61
N PHE A 674 -5.37 10.87 -19.78
CA PHE A 674 -6.23 9.93 -19.03
C PHE A 674 -5.51 8.92 -18.11
N LEU A 675 -4.26 9.18 -17.70
CA LEU A 675 -3.59 8.34 -16.70
C LEU A 675 -4.44 8.26 -15.44
N VAL A 676 -4.61 7.03 -14.92
CA VAL A 676 -5.62 6.68 -13.89
C VAL A 676 -7.01 7.10 -14.38
N GLN A 677 -7.72 6.18 -15.02
CA GLN A 677 -8.84 6.54 -15.89
C GLN A 677 -10.17 6.64 -15.15
N THR A 678 -10.33 5.91 -14.05
CA THR A 678 -11.60 5.86 -13.29
C THR A 678 -11.40 6.24 -11.83
N GLU A 679 -12.47 6.68 -11.19
CA GLU A 679 -12.46 7.02 -9.76
C GLU A 679 -12.10 5.81 -8.89
N GLU A 680 -12.57 4.60 -9.25
CA GLU A 680 -12.26 3.39 -8.48
C GLU A 680 -10.77 3.07 -8.53
N GLN A 681 -10.09 3.35 -9.65
CA GLN A 681 -8.63 3.23 -9.75
C GLN A 681 -7.93 4.25 -8.87
N TYR A 682 -8.48 5.46 -8.77
CA TYR A 682 -7.96 6.52 -7.89
C TYR A 682 -8.12 6.15 -6.41
N ILE A 683 -9.28 5.66 -6.01
CA ILE A 683 -9.57 5.13 -4.66
C ILE A 683 -8.61 3.97 -4.35
N PHE A 684 -8.47 3.01 -5.26
CA PHE A 684 -7.59 1.86 -5.07
C PHE A 684 -6.12 2.25 -4.84
N ILE A 685 -5.63 3.33 -5.46
CA ILE A 685 -4.28 3.85 -5.19
C ILE A 685 -4.14 4.24 -3.72
N HIS A 686 -5.14 4.94 -3.19
CA HIS A 686 -5.15 5.40 -1.80
C HIS A 686 -5.22 4.21 -0.84
N ASP A 687 -6.15 3.28 -1.07
CA ASP A 687 -6.31 2.08 -0.24
C ASP A 687 -5.05 1.21 -0.21
N ALA A 688 -4.41 1.05 -1.37
CA ALA A 688 -3.16 0.31 -1.47
C ALA A 688 -2.02 1.00 -0.73
N LEU A 689 -1.96 2.34 -0.74
CA LEU A 689 -0.95 3.08 0.01
C LEU A 689 -1.21 3.05 1.51
N VAL A 690 -2.46 3.13 1.95
CA VAL A 690 -2.82 2.91 3.37
C VAL A 690 -2.38 1.53 3.82
N GLU A 691 -2.72 0.49 3.07
CA GLU A 691 -2.29 -0.88 3.38
C GLU A 691 -0.77 -1.00 3.47
N ALA A 692 -0.02 -0.41 2.52
CA ALA A 692 1.44 -0.43 2.52
C ALA A 692 2.06 0.35 3.70
N ILE A 693 1.46 1.48 4.06
CA ILE A 693 1.92 2.35 5.16
C ILE A 693 1.68 1.70 6.51
N GLU A 694 0.47 1.18 6.74
CA GLU A 694 0.10 0.57 8.01
C GLU A 694 0.85 -0.74 8.23
N ALA A 695 0.90 -1.63 7.22
CA ALA A 695 1.60 -2.90 7.33
C ALA A 695 3.14 -2.75 7.43
N GLY A 696 3.71 -1.71 6.82
CA GLY A 696 5.16 -1.52 6.73
C GLY A 696 5.81 -2.49 5.73
N GLU A 697 7.06 -2.88 5.99
CA GLU A 697 7.75 -3.89 5.16
C GLU A 697 7.46 -5.29 5.67
N THR A 698 6.75 -6.08 4.86
CA THR A 698 6.33 -7.45 5.17
C THR A 698 6.93 -8.49 4.22
N THR A 699 7.50 -8.06 3.09
CA THR A 699 8.22 -8.95 2.18
C THR A 699 9.69 -9.00 2.61
N ILE A 700 10.07 -10.08 3.30
CA ILE A 700 11.35 -10.18 3.98
C ILE A 700 12.26 -11.18 3.25
N CYS A 701 13.53 -10.82 3.08
CA CYS A 701 14.55 -11.71 2.50
C CYS A 701 14.89 -12.86 3.45
N ARG A 702 15.25 -14.02 2.90
CA ARG A 702 15.63 -15.22 3.68
C ARG A 702 16.67 -14.91 4.75
N GLU A 703 17.68 -14.10 4.42
CA GLU A 703 18.82 -13.79 5.29
C GLU A 703 18.43 -12.93 6.50
N THR A 704 17.45 -12.04 6.33
CA THR A 704 17.00 -11.12 7.38
C THR A 704 15.78 -11.64 8.13
N PHE A 705 15.15 -12.72 7.64
CA PHE A 705 13.95 -13.29 8.23
C PHE A 705 14.09 -13.68 9.70
N PRO A 706 15.19 -14.31 10.17
CA PRO A 706 15.34 -14.61 11.59
C PRO A 706 15.34 -13.36 12.49
N ARG A 707 16.00 -12.28 12.05
CA ARG A 707 15.99 -10.99 12.76
C ARG A 707 14.59 -10.39 12.78
N TYR A 708 13.88 -10.43 11.66
CA TYR A 708 12.50 -9.96 11.57
C TYR A 708 11.59 -10.65 12.59
N VAL A 709 11.64 -11.99 12.67
CA VAL A 709 10.85 -12.75 13.66
C VAL A 709 11.22 -12.38 15.09
N SER A 710 12.51 -12.18 15.40
CA SER A 710 12.92 -11.68 16.72
C SER A 710 12.33 -10.30 17.01
N CYS A 711 12.32 -9.37 16.05
CA CYS A 711 11.72 -8.04 16.21
C CYS A 711 10.20 -8.12 16.44
N LEU A 712 9.48 -9.04 15.78
CA LEU A 712 8.04 -9.23 15.98
C LEU A 712 7.68 -9.61 17.42
N GLN A 713 8.53 -10.40 18.08
CA GLN A 713 8.29 -10.94 19.42
C GLN A 713 8.62 -9.95 20.56
N HIS A 714 9.44 -8.94 20.32
CA HIS A 714 9.93 -8.04 21.38
C HIS A 714 9.12 -6.74 21.44
N LYS A 715 8.24 -6.61 22.45
CA LYS A 715 7.35 -5.45 22.63
C LYS A 715 8.01 -4.11 22.97
N ASN A 716 9.28 -4.06 23.39
CA ASN A 716 9.78 -2.92 24.21
C ASN A 716 11.28 -2.56 24.11
N LYS A 717 11.97 -2.75 22.98
CA LYS A 717 13.29 -2.10 22.80
C LYS A 717 13.17 -0.85 21.95
N THR A 718 12.92 0.27 22.62
CA THR A 718 13.07 1.65 22.13
C THR A 718 14.48 1.99 21.61
N GLU A 719 15.43 1.06 21.66
CA GLU A 719 16.80 1.22 21.15
C GLU A 719 16.96 0.84 19.67
N ASP A 720 16.11 -0.03 19.11
CA ASP A 720 16.15 -0.33 17.68
C ASP A 720 15.15 0.60 16.99
N LYS A 721 15.61 1.79 16.57
CA LYS A 721 14.85 2.83 15.83
C LYS A 721 14.34 2.37 14.45
N ASN A 722 14.07 1.08 14.26
CA ASN A 722 13.65 0.55 12.97
C ASN A 722 12.13 0.60 12.86
N GLU A 723 11.59 1.79 12.54
CA GLU A 723 10.15 2.05 12.29
C GLU A 723 9.54 1.17 11.18
N MET A 724 10.40 0.44 10.45
CA MET A 724 10.09 -0.35 9.26
C MET A 724 9.28 -1.63 9.55
N TRP A 725 9.44 -2.26 10.73
CA TRP A 725 8.76 -3.51 11.07
C TRP A 725 7.82 -3.33 12.26
N LYS A 726 6.53 -3.59 12.05
CA LYS A 726 5.52 -3.45 13.09
C LYS A 726 5.48 -4.69 14.02
N PRO A 727 5.15 -4.54 15.32
CA PRO A 727 5.04 -5.66 16.26
C PRO A 727 4.02 -6.72 15.82
N LEU A 728 4.18 -7.95 16.32
CA LEU A 728 3.32 -9.09 15.98
C LEU A 728 1.84 -8.78 16.20
N GLU A 729 1.44 -8.25 17.36
CA GLU A 729 0.03 -7.98 17.66
C GLU A 729 -0.58 -6.93 16.74
N TYR A 730 0.23 -5.94 16.32
CA TYR A 730 -0.23 -4.91 15.40
C TYR A 730 -0.47 -5.49 14.00
N GLN A 731 0.47 -6.28 13.48
CA GLN A 731 0.27 -6.97 12.21
C GLN A 731 -0.89 -7.97 12.26
N PHE A 732 -1.04 -8.72 13.35
CA PHE A 732 -2.15 -9.64 13.52
C PHE A 732 -3.50 -8.91 13.52
N LYS A 733 -3.59 -7.75 14.17
CA LYS A 733 -4.79 -6.90 14.11
C LYS A 733 -5.12 -6.48 12.67
N LEU A 734 -4.12 -6.14 11.87
CA LEU A 734 -4.29 -5.79 10.46
C LEU A 734 -4.64 -6.99 9.58
N VAL A 735 -4.09 -8.19 9.85
CA VAL A 735 -4.48 -9.45 9.20
C VAL A 735 -5.97 -9.72 9.41
N MET A 736 -6.45 -9.49 10.64
CA MET A 736 -7.82 -9.75 11.05
C MET A 736 -8.80 -8.59 10.79
N SER A 737 -8.36 -7.51 10.13
CA SER A 737 -9.16 -6.27 9.99
C SER A 737 -10.38 -6.44 9.09
N PHE A 738 -10.36 -7.40 8.17
CA PHE A 738 -11.52 -7.71 7.33
C PHE A 738 -12.62 -8.37 8.17
N ILE A 739 -13.76 -7.70 8.25
CA ILE A 739 -14.97 -8.22 8.89
C ILE A 739 -16.05 -8.36 7.80
N PRO A 740 -16.55 -9.57 7.53
CA PRO A 740 -17.55 -9.77 6.49
C PRO A 740 -18.86 -9.05 6.86
N LYS A 741 -19.46 -8.37 5.89
CA LYS A 741 -20.83 -7.81 5.99
C LYS A 741 -21.84 -8.91 5.65
N GLU A 742 -23.12 -8.71 5.96
CA GLU A 742 -24.16 -9.74 5.75
C GLU A 742 -24.20 -10.27 4.31
N TYR A 743 -24.10 -9.40 3.31
CA TYR A 743 -24.09 -9.80 1.90
C TYR A 743 -22.86 -10.63 1.49
N HIS A 744 -21.75 -10.55 2.23
CA HIS A 744 -20.59 -11.42 2.00
C HIS A 744 -20.87 -12.87 2.42
N LEU A 745 -21.89 -13.12 3.24
CA LEU A 745 -22.21 -14.43 3.82
C LEU A 745 -23.60 -14.91 3.42
N ASP A 746 -24.21 -14.34 2.37
CA ASP A 746 -25.61 -14.58 1.98
C ASP A 746 -25.91 -16.08 1.85
N SER A 747 -25.16 -16.81 1.01
CA SER A 747 -25.41 -18.24 0.79
C SER A 747 -25.23 -19.08 2.05
N ALA A 748 -24.23 -18.76 2.87
CA ALA A 748 -23.91 -19.52 4.09
C ALA A 748 -24.94 -19.31 5.20
N ASN A 749 -25.53 -18.13 5.28
CA ASN A 749 -26.48 -17.74 6.32
C ASN A 749 -27.94 -18.09 5.99
N LYS A 750 -28.24 -18.53 4.76
CA LYS A 750 -29.57 -19.01 4.41
C LYS A 750 -29.99 -20.18 5.29
N LEU A 751 -31.25 -20.15 5.74
CA LEU A 751 -31.79 -21.10 6.72
C LEU A 751 -31.54 -22.58 6.35
N PRO A 752 -31.72 -23.03 5.10
CA PRO A 752 -31.43 -24.42 4.71
C PRO A 752 -29.94 -24.79 4.75
N ASN A 753 -29.05 -23.80 4.70
CA ASN A 753 -27.59 -24.01 4.65
C ASN A 753 -26.94 -23.93 6.03
N GLN A 754 -27.57 -23.30 7.01
CA GLN A 754 -27.04 -23.22 8.38
C GLN A 754 -26.77 -24.62 8.97
N MET A 755 -27.67 -25.58 8.73
CA MET A 755 -27.51 -26.97 9.15
C MET A 755 -26.40 -27.73 8.42
N LYS A 756 -25.87 -27.20 7.31
CA LYS A 756 -24.72 -27.76 6.57
C LYS A 756 -23.38 -27.28 7.13
N ASN A 757 -23.39 -26.37 8.11
CA ASN A 757 -22.18 -25.79 8.73
C ASN A 757 -21.90 -26.45 10.08
N ARG A 758 -20.68 -26.97 10.29
CA ARG A 758 -20.23 -27.44 11.62
C ARG A 758 -20.02 -26.28 12.60
N CYS A 759 -19.57 -25.14 12.09
CA CYS A 759 -19.35 -23.92 12.86
C CYS A 759 -19.98 -22.75 12.11
N GLY A 760 -20.94 -22.06 12.74
CA GLY A 760 -21.60 -20.90 12.14
C GLY A 760 -20.69 -19.66 11.97
N VAL A 761 -19.52 -19.67 12.60
CA VAL A 761 -18.52 -18.59 12.49
C VAL A 761 -17.54 -18.82 11.34
N ILE A 762 -17.22 -20.09 11.04
CA ILE A 762 -16.26 -20.45 10.00
C ILE A 762 -17.02 -20.92 8.76
N VAL A 763 -17.35 -19.95 7.91
CA VAL A 763 -18.15 -20.11 6.70
C VAL A 763 -17.47 -19.41 5.51
N PRO A 764 -17.73 -19.83 4.26
CA PRO A 764 -17.11 -19.20 3.10
C PRO A 764 -17.68 -17.79 2.85
N VAL A 765 -16.82 -16.87 2.44
CA VAL A 765 -17.24 -15.60 1.82
C VAL A 765 -17.75 -15.88 0.40
N GLU A 766 -18.84 -15.23 0.00
CA GLU A 766 -19.58 -15.46 -1.24
C GLU A 766 -18.67 -15.49 -2.48
N ASN A 767 -17.78 -14.51 -2.64
CA ASN A 767 -16.87 -14.42 -3.80
C ASN A 767 -15.86 -15.58 -3.91
N PHE A 768 -15.64 -16.32 -2.83
CA PHE A 768 -14.61 -17.37 -2.74
C PHE A 768 -15.19 -18.72 -2.35
N ARG A 769 -16.52 -18.86 -2.26
CA ARG A 769 -17.16 -20.13 -1.94
C ARG A 769 -16.97 -21.13 -3.08
N VAL A 770 -16.90 -22.41 -2.72
CA VAL A 770 -16.99 -23.47 -3.71
C VAL A 770 -18.45 -23.74 -4.01
N GLN A 771 -18.80 -23.70 -5.30
CA GLN A 771 -20.14 -23.99 -5.81
C GLN A 771 -20.21 -25.45 -6.24
N ILE A 772 -21.28 -26.16 -5.88
CA ILE A 772 -21.58 -27.49 -6.43
C ILE A 772 -22.77 -27.43 -7.37
N THR A 773 -22.90 -28.43 -8.22
CA THR A 773 -24.00 -28.56 -9.18
C THR A 773 -25.34 -28.46 -8.44
N PRO A 774 -26.19 -27.47 -8.76
CA PRO A 774 -27.50 -27.33 -8.12
C PRO A 774 -28.38 -28.54 -8.42
N LYS A 775 -29.06 -29.05 -7.38
CA LYS A 775 -30.05 -30.13 -7.52
C LYS A 775 -31.37 -29.54 -8.06
N PRO A 776 -32.02 -30.20 -9.04
CA PRO A 776 -33.34 -29.80 -9.52
C PRO A 776 -34.33 -29.68 -8.35
N ASP A 777 -35.19 -28.65 -8.40
CA ASP A 777 -36.27 -28.41 -7.42
C ASP A 777 -35.83 -28.20 -5.96
N GLN A 778 -34.53 -28.00 -5.70
CA GLN A 778 -33.99 -27.64 -4.39
C GLN A 778 -33.25 -26.32 -4.46
N GLU A 779 -33.91 -25.24 -4.02
CA GLU A 779 -33.26 -23.94 -3.88
C GLU A 779 -32.08 -24.00 -2.90
N HIS A 780 -30.97 -23.33 -3.24
CA HIS A 780 -29.74 -23.27 -2.44
C HIS A 780 -29.02 -24.62 -2.22
N SER A 781 -29.29 -25.60 -3.09
CA SER A 781 -28.59 -26.88 -3.14
C SER A 781 -27.15 -26.78 -3.66
N ASP A 782 -26.76 -25.64 -4.21
CA ASP A 782 -25.41 -25.34 -4.73
C ASP A 782 -24.37 -25.03 -3.63
N TYR A 783 -24.79 -25.07 -2.36
CA TYR A 783 -23.98 -24.71 -1.21
C TYR A 783 -23.29 -25.92 -0.55
N ILE A 784 -21.98 -25.77 -0.38
CA ILE A 784 -21.14 -26.55 0.52
C ILE A 784 -20.25 -25.60 1.34
N ASN A 785 -19.98 -25.92 2.60
CA ASN A 785 -19.06 -25.14 3.42
C ASN A 785 -17.59 -25.42 3.02
N ALA A 786 -17.15 -24.77 1.94
CA ALA A 786 -15.81 -24.86 1.41
C ALA A 786 -15.38 -23.54 0.75
N THR A 787 -14.07 -23.24 0.80
CA THR A 787 -13.51 -21.99 0.28
C THR A 787 -12.31 -22.24 -0.63
N TRP A 788 -12.23 -21.50 -1.73
CA TRP A 788 -11.06 -21.42 -2.61
C TRP A 788 -9.94 -20.59 -1.98
N LEU A 789 -8.80 -21.23 -1.71
CA LEU A 789 -7.59 -20.52 -1.29
C LEU A 789 -6.53 -20.50 -2.41
N PRO A 790 -5.84 -19.36 -2.58
CA PRO A 790 -4.77 -19.25 -3.56
C PRO A 790 -3.52 -19.94 -3.03
N GLY A 791 -2.76 -20.55 -3.93
CA GLY A 791 -1.40 -21.00 -3.66
C GLY A 791 -0.37 -20.18 -4.43
N PHE A 792 0.79 -20.78 -4.68
CA PHE A 792 1.89 -20.09 -5.36
C PHE A 792 1.67 -20.01 -6.88
N HIS A 793 1.12 -21.06 -7.48
CA HIS A 793 0.97 -21.14 -8.94
C HIS A 793 -0.45 -20.83 -9.42
N ASN A 794 -1.47 -21.05 -8.58
CA ASN A 794 -2.86 -20.92 -8.99
C ASN A 794 -3.72 -20.21 -7.92
N LEU A 795 -4.67 -19.37 -8.34
CA LEU A 795 -5.65 -18.71 -7.47
C LEU A 795 -6.67 -19.67 -6.84
N ARG A 796 -6.83 -20.86 -7.46
CA ARG A 796 -7.69 -21.96 -7.05
C ARG A 796 -6.86 -23.24 -6.80
N GLU A 797 -5.69 -23.10 -6.17
CA GLU A 797 -4.79 -24.23 -5.88
C GLU A 797 -5.37 -25.13 -4.77
N PHE A 798 -6.06 -24.54 -3.80
CA PHE A 798 -6.58 -25.26 -2.64
C PHE A 798 -8.09 -25.05 -2.46
N ILE A 799 -8.77 -26.12 -2.05
CA ILE A 799 -10.10 -26.08 -1.44
C ILE A 799 -9.93 -26.41 0.04
N ILE A 800 -10.30 -25.52 0.94
CA ILE A 800 -10.40 -25.86 2.37
C ILE A 800 -11.85 -26.09 2.75
N THR A 801 -12.12 -27.16 3.48
CA THR A 801 -13.49 -27.51 3.89
C THR A 801 -13.51 -28.18 5.26
N GLN A 802 -14.68 -28.12 5.88
CA GLN A 802 -14.94 -28.83 7.14
C GLN A 802 -15.01 -30.33 6.91
N HIS A 803 -14.79 -31.10 7.97
CA HIS A 803 -15.09 -32.52 7.98
C HIS A 803 -16.56 -32.73 7.58
N PRO A 804 -16.90 -33.61 6.63
CA PRO A 804 -18.28 -33.76 6.19
C PRO A 804 -19.23 -34.12 7.34
N LEU A 805 -20.43 -33.53 7.36
CA LEU A 805 -21.53 -33.98 8.21
C LEU A 805 -22.20 -35.17 7.54
N LYS A 806 -22.89 -36.02 8.29
CA LYS A 806 -23.57 -37.21 7.75
C LYS A 806 -24.48 -36.90 6.56
N HIS A 807 -25.23 -35.78 6.63
CA HIS A 807 -26.10 -35.31 5.55
C HIS A 807 -25.41 -34.48 4.46
N THR A 808 -24.11 -34.17 4.60
CA THR A 808 -23.32 -33.45 3.58
C THR A 808 -22.21 -34.30 2.94
N ILE A 809 -22.14 -35.60 3.26
CA ILE A 809 -21.16 -36.53 2.65
C ILE A 809 -21.28 -36.55 1.12
N ILE A 810 -22.51 -36.62 0.60
CA ILE A 810 -22.71 -36.66 -0.85
C ILE A 810 -22.35 -35.32 -1.50
N ASP A 811 -22.63 -34.20 -0.83
CA ASP A 811 -22.29 -32.86 -1.32
C ASP A 811 -20.75 -32.68 -1.34
N PHE A 812 -20.02 -33.24 -0.38
CA PHE A 812 -18.55 -33.27 -0.38
C PHE A 812 -17.99 -34.00 -1.59
N TRP A 813 -18.52 -35.19 -1.89
CA TRP A 813 -18.06 -35.95 -3.05
C TRP A 813 -18.52 -35.33 -4.38
N GLN A 814 -19.67 -34.65 -4.40
CA GLN A 814 -20.09 -33.83 -5.54
C GLN A 814 -19.11 -32.67 -5.78
N MET A 815 -18.62 -32.02 -4.73
CA MET A 815 -17.57 -31.01 -4.85
C MET A 815 -16.28 -31.60 -5.42
N VAL A 816 -15.86 -32.78 -4.98
CA VAL A 816 -14.67 -33.46 -5.51
C VAL A 816 -14.84 -33.77 -7.01
N TRP A 817 -16.03 -34.22 -7.42
CA TRP A 817 -16.37 -34.49 -8.81
C TRP A 817 -16.42 -33.23 -9.69
N ASP A 818 -17.22 -32.24 -9.30
CA ASP A 818 -17.48 -31.02 -10.08
C ASP A 818 -16.21 -30.22 -10.34
N HIS A 819 -15.28 -30.22 -9.38
CA HIS A 819 -14.01 -29.51 -9.47
C HIS A 819 -12.85 -30.39 -9.90
N SER A 820 -13.12 -31.64 -10.31
CA SER A 820 -12.13 -32.62 -10.75
C SER A 820 -10.94 -32.73 -9.78
N ALA A 821 -11.23 -32.77 -8.48
CA ALA A 821 -10.21 -32.85 -7.45
C ALA A 821 -9.70 -34.28 -7.32
N THR A 822 -8.40 -34.47 -7.55
CA THR A 822 -7.76 -35.80 -7.55
C THR A 822 -7.02 -36.12 -6.24
N PHE A 823 -6.85 -35.13 -5.36
CA PHE A 823 -6.12 -35.28 -4.12
C PHE A 823 -6.86 -34.64 -2.94
N ILE A 824 -7.00 -35.42 -1.86
CA ILE A 824 -7.62 -35.02 -0.61
C ILE A 824 -6.60 -35.21 0.52
N LEU A 825 -6.36 -34.16 1.30
CA LEU A 825 -5.61 -34.22 2.54
C LEU A 825 -6.59 -34.14 3.72
N MET A 826 -6.70 -35.22 4.49
CA MET A 826 -7.57 -35.29 5.66
C MET A 826 -6.69 -35.25 6.92
N ILE A 827 -6.86 -34.20 7.73
CA ILE A 827 -6.07 -33.97 8.96
C ILE A 827 -6.89 -33.98 10.25
N SER A 828 -8.21 -34.09 10.16
CA SER A 828 -9.08 -34.23 11.34
C SER A 828 -8.92 -35.61 11.99
N PHE A 829 -9.17 -35.74 13.29
CA PHE A 829 -9.25 -37.07 13.91
C PHE A 829 -10.61 -37.71 13.62
N ILE A 830 -10.70 -39.03 13.82
CA ILE A 830 -11.94 -39.80 13.71
C ILE A 830 -12.28 -40.28 15.12
N ASP A 831 -13.47 -39.94 15.60
CA ASP A 831 -13.98 -40.41 16.90
C ASP A 831 -15.25 -41.26 16.76
N ASN A 832 -15.76 -41.43 15.54
CA ASN A 832 -17.00 -42.14 15.24
C ASN A 832 -18.25 -41.61 15.97
N THR A 833 -18.20 -40.38 16.49
CA THR A 833 -19.34 -39.71 17.12
C THR A 833 -19.64 -38.37 16.47
N GLU A 834 -18.64 -37.50 16.36
CA GLU A 834 -18.77 -36.16 15.76
C GLU A 834 -18.06 -36.12 14.40
N TYR A 835 -16.95 -36.84 14.27
CA TYR A 835 -16.12 -36.94 13.08
C TYR A 835 -16.11 -38.40 12.60
N GLU A 836 -17.12 -38.74 11.79
CA GLU A 836 -17.35 -40.08 11.24
C GLU A 836 -16.60 -40.32 9.91
N ILE A 837 -16.46 -41.58 9.52
CA ILE A 837 -15.93 -41.94 8.21
C ILE A 837 -16.89 -41.45 7.10
N PHE A 838 -16.40 -40.60 6.20
CA PHE A 838 -17.18 -40.04 5.08
C PHE A 838 -16.86 -40.68 3.70
N TRP A 839 -15.98 -41.67 3.65
CA TRP A 839 -15.60 -42.37 2.43
C TRP A 839 -16.16 -43.81 2.39
N PRO A 840 -16.31 -44.41 1.20
CA PRO A 840 -16.71 -45.80 1.09
C PRO A 840 -15.59 -46.72 1.60
N ALA A 841 -15.77 -47.34 2.77
CA ALA A 841 -14.82 -48.31 3.31
C ALA A 841 -15.30 -49.76 3.06
N GLY A 842 -14.36 -50.67 2.73
CA GLY A 842 -14.67 -52.06 2.39
C GLY A 842 -15.45 -52.16 1.08
N ASP A 843 -16.52 -52.96 1.06
CA ASP A 843 -17.38 -53.16 -0.12
C ASP A 843 -18.48 -52.09 -0.28
N ARG A 844 -18.49 -51.05 0.57
CA ARG A 844 -19.47 -49.96 0.47
C ARG A 844 -19.23 -49.14 -0.79
N ILE A 845 -20.32 -48.67 -1.40
CA ILE A 845 -20.30 -47.76 -2.56
C ILE A 845 -21.11 -46.53 -2.17
N ILE A 846 -20.59 -45.34 -2.50
CA ILE A 846 -21.35 -44.09 -2.43
C ILE A 846 -21.75 -43.73 -3.87
N GLU A 847 -23.03 -43.52 -4.13
CA GLU A 847 -23.53 -43.16 -5.46
C GLU A 847 -24.63 -42.09 -5.40
N ASN A 848 -24.73 -41.31 -6.47
CA ASN A 848 -25.86 -40.43 -6.77
C ASN A 848 -26.13 -40.46 -8.30
N ASP A 849 -26.91 -39.50 -8.80
CA ASP A 849 -27.30 -39.44 -10.22
C ASP A 849 -26.15 -39.06 -11.18
N THR A 850 -24.98 -38.67 -10.65
CA THR A 850 -23.83 -38.22 -11.45
C THR A 850 -22.65 -39.19 -11.39
N PHE A 851 -22.31 -39.74 -10.22
CA PHE A 851 -21.14 -40.62 -10.07
C PHE A 851 -21.36 -41.76 -9.06
N LYS A 852 -20.48 -42.76 -9.13
CA LYS A 852 -20.29 -43.82 -8.11
C LYS A 852 -18.85 -43.84 -7.64
N ILE A 853 -18.63 -44.04 -6.34
CA ILE A 853 -17.30 -44.06 -5.72
C ILE A 853 -17.08 -45.38 -5.01
N LYS A 854 -15.93 -45.99 -5.29
CA LYS A 854 -15.45 -47.18 -4.58
C LYS A 854 -13.99 -47.01 -4.17
N GLN A 855 -13.64 -47.48 -2.97
CA GLN A 855 -12.26 -47.59 -2.54
C GLN A 855 -11.59 -48.77 -3.26
N THR A 856 -10.42 -48.52 -3.86
CA THR A 856 -9.68 -49.52 -4.64
C THR A 856 -8.47 -50.06 -3.88
N HIS A 857 -7.75 -49.17 -3.20
CA HIS A 857 -6.52 -49.52 -2.49
C HIS A 857 -6.40 -48.76 -1.18
N GLU A 858 -5.72 -49.36 -0.21
CA GLU A 858 -5.34 -48.74 1.05
C GLU A 858 -3.91 -49.17 1.39
N ASN A 859 -3.05 -48.18 1.62
CA ASN A 859 -1.69 -48.38 2.09
C ASN A 859 -1.42 -47.43 3.25
N GLY A 860 -0.62 -47.83 4.23
CA GLY A 860 -0.25 -46.95 5.33
C GLY A 860 1.17 -47.20 5.78
N ASN A 861 1.83 -46.12 6.18
CA ASN A 861 2.97 -46.22 7.09
C ASN A 861 2.49 -45.70 8.46
N GLY A 862 3.24 -45.94 9.54
CA GLY A 862 2.81 -45.53 10.89
C GLY A 862 2.54 -44.02 11.07
N SER A 863 2.88 -43.16 10.08
CA SER A 863 2.62 -41.71 10.08
C SER A 863 1.38 -41.27 9.31
N TYR A 864 1.00 -41.96 8.24
CA TYR A 864 -0.17 -41.59 7.44
C TYR A 864 -0.74 -42.80 6.70
N PHE A 865 -2.02 -42.69 6.32
CA PHE A 865 -2.68 -43.68 5.47
C PHE A 865 -3.05 -43.06 4.13
N LEU A 866 -2.62 -43.69 3.03
CA LEU A 866 -3.02 -43.37 1.68
C LEU A 866 -4.18 -44.28 1.25
N ARG A 867 -5.30 -43.68 0.86
CA ARG A 867 -6.46 -44.37 0.28
C ARG A 867 -6.62 -43.94 -1.16
N GLU A 868 -6.92 -44.91 -2.01
CA GLU A 868 -7.22 -44.65 -3.42
C GLU A 868 -8.68 -45.01 -3.69
N PHE A 869 -9.35 -44.12 -4.42
CA PHE A 869 -10.73 -44.23 -4.82
C PHE A 869 -10.83 -44.10 -6.32
N LEU A 870 -11.84 -44.75 -6.89
CA LEU A 870 -12.22 -44.57 -8.28
C LEU A 870 -13.63 -44.01 -8.31
N MET A 871 -13.77 -42.78 -8.81
CA MET A 871 -15.05 -42.17 -9.11
C MET A 871 -15.39 -42.45 -10.58
N LYS A 872 -16.55 -43.03 -10.84
CA LYS A 872 -17.04 -43.31 -12.20
C LYS A 872 -18.33 -42.56 -12.46
N SER A 873 -18.47 -41.97 -13.62
CA SER A 873 -19.72 -41.39 -14.09
C SER A 873 -20.80 -42.48 -14.19
N VAL A 874 -22.05 -42.10 -13.91
CA VAL A 874 -23.22 -42.97 -14.12
C VAL A 874 -23.76 -42.82 -15.54
N GLN A 875 -23.39 -41.73 -16.23
CA GLN A 875 -23.98 -41.33 -17.51
C GLN A 875 -23.10 -41.69 -18.71
N ASP A 876 -21.78 -41.77 -18.50
CA ASP A 876 -20.78 -42.05 -19.53
C ASP A 876 -19.56 -42.81 -18.94
N ASP A 877 -18.55 -43.03 -19.76
CA ASP A 877 -17.33 -43.79 -19.40
C ASP A 877 -16.28 -42.92 -18.67
N TYR A 878 -16.63 -41.72 -18.19
CA TYR A 878 -15.69 -40.84 -17.52
C TYR A 878 -15.33 -41.35 -16.13
N GLU A 879 -14.02 -41.46 -15.83
CA GLU A 879 -13.51 -41.93 -14.54
C GLU A 879 -12.43 -40.99 -13.98
N ILE A 880 -12.46 -40.75 -12.66
CA ILE A 880 -11.49 -39.95 -11.94
C ILE A 880 -10.87 -40.79 -10.82
N PRO A 881 -9.54 -41.04 -10.84
CA PRO A 881 -8.84 -41.62 -9.71
C PRO A 881 -8.58 -40.54 -8.64
N VAL A 882 -9.03 -40.78 -7.41
CA VAL A 882 -8.88 -39.84 -6.29
C VAL A 882 -8.02 -40.47 -5.20
N LYS A 883 -7.01 -39.73 -4.74
CA LYS A 883 -6.14 -40.13 -3.62
C LYS A 883 -6.51 -39.34 -2.38
N MET A 884 -6.62 -40.01 -1.24
CA MET A 884 -6.78 -39.35 0.05
C MET A 884 -5.64 -39.74 0.98
N LEU A 885 -4.91 -38.74 1.45
CA LEU A 885 -3.90 -38.88 2.50
C LEU A 885 -4.52 -38.54 3.85
N TYR A 886 -4.58 -39.50 4.76
CA TYR A 886 -5.09 -39.35 6.11
C TYR A 886 -3.93 -39.22 7.12
N CYS A 887 -3.88 -38.11 7.85
CA CYS A 887 -2.80 -37.77 8.79
C CYS A 887 -3.36 -37.00 10.01
N ASN A 888 -3.61 -37.67 11.13
CA ASN A 888 -4.27 -37.08 12.30
C ASN A 888 -3.31 -36.47 13.36
N HIS A 889 -2.00 -36.67 13.22
CA HIS A 889 -1.00 -36.17 14.18
C HIS A 889 -0.50 -34.76 13.86
N TRP A 890 -0.75 -34.24 12.65
CA TRP A 890 -0.28 -32.94 12.19
C TRP A 890 -1.41 -31.89 12.30
N PRO A 891 -1.14 -30.64 12.74
CA PRO A 891 0.14 -30.11 13.20
C PRO A 891 0.38 -30.30 14.72
N ARG A 892 -0.52 -30.98 15.44
CA ARG A 892 -0.57 -30.96 16.93
C ARG A 892 0.54 -31.74 17.64
N GLN A 893 1.09 -32.78 17.02
CA GLN A 893 2.06 -33.70 17.63
C GLN A 893 3.46 -33.58 16.99
N ILE A 894 3.79 -32.43 16.40
CA ILE A 894 5.12 -32.18 15.83
C ILE A 894 6.15 -31.88 16.92
N SER A 895 7.36 -32.44 16.79
CA SER A 895 8.44 -32.27 17.78
C SER A 895 9.26 -30.99 17.56
N SER A 896 9.33 -30.49 16.33
CA SER A 896 10.07 -29.28 15.94
C SER A 896 9.36 -28.52 14.81
N TYR A 897 9.60 -27.22 14.71
CA TYR A 897 9.17 -26.39 13.57
C TYR A 897 9.81 -26.82 12.25
N THR A 898 10.91 -27.58 12.27
CA THR A 898 11.48 -28.16 11.05
C THR A 898 10.60 -29.28 10.50
N ASP A 899 10.01 -30.08 11.40
CA ASP A 899 9.17 -31.22 11.05
C ASP A 899 7.80 -30.82 10.51
N ILE A 900 7.37 -29.57 10.75
CA ILE A 900 6.07 -29.08 10.26
C ILE A 900 5.95 -29.15 8.73
N PHE A 901 7.07 -29.12 8.00
CA PHE A 901 7.11 -29.22 6.54
C PHE A 901 7.13 -30.66 6.02
N GLN A 902 7.27 -31.67 6.87
CA GLN A 902 7.29 -33.07 6.41
C GLN A 902 5.99 -33.42 5.66
N LEU A 903 4.82 -33.12 6.22
CA LEU A 903 3.53 -33.38 5.58
C LEU A 903 3.36 -32.57 4.27
N PRO A 904 3.58 -31.23 4.23
CA PRO A 904 3.62 -30.48 2.98
C PRO A 904 4.55 -31.07 1.92
N ASN A 905 5.74 -31.55 2.30
CA ASN A 905 6.68 -32.15 1.34
C ASN A 905 6.15 -33.45 0.74
N VAL A 906 5.62 -34.34 1.59
CA VAL A 906 5.04 -35.61 1.16
C VAL A 906 3.87 -35.36 0.21
N VAL A 907 2.95 -34.45 0.57
CA VAL A 907 1.80 -34.12 -0.28
C VAL A 907 2.25 -33.49 -1.60
N MET A 908 3.18 -32.55 -1.57
CA MET A 908 3.70 -31.93 -2.79
C MET A 908 4.38 -32.93 -3.72
N GLU A 909 5.14 -33.90 -3.17
CA GLU A 909 5.78 -34.94 -3.95
C GLU A 909 4.77 -35.90 -4.58
N MET A 910 3.76 -36.32 -3.81
CA MET A 910 2.69 -37.21 -4.30
C MET A 910 1.77 -36.51 -5.32
N ASN A 911 1.63 -35.19 -5.24
CA ASN A 911 0.75 -34.39 -6.10
C ASN A 911 1.47 -33.76 -7.32
N ARG A 912 2.75 -34.09 -7.58
CA ARG A 912 3.55 -33.45 -8.66
C ARG A 912 2.94 -33.56 -10.07
N VAL A 913 2.20 -34.64 -10.35
CA VAL A 913 1.73 -35.00 -11.70
C VAL A 913 0.23 -34.75 -11.86
N GLN A 914 -0.48 -34.41 -10.79
CA GLN A 914 -1.94 -34.29 -10.83
C GLN A 914 -2.38 -32.87 -11.20
N ASN A 915 -3.35 -32.81 -12.12
CA ASN A 915 -4.04 -31.58 -12.50
C ASN A 915 -5.35 -31.51 -11.72
N GLY A 916 -5.50 -30.49 -10.87
CA GLY A 916 -6.71 -30.29 -10.06
C GLY A 916 -6.40 -29.60 -8.73
N PRO A 917 -7.42 -29.12 -8.00
CA PRO A 917 -7.22 -28.51 -6.70
C PRO A 917 -6.94 -29.57 -5.64
N LEU A 918 -6.11 -29.21 -4.66
CA LEU A 918 -5.93 -30.02 -3.46
C LEU A 918 -7.05 -29.69 -2.46
N VAL A 919 -7.80 -30.70 -2.02
CA VAL A 919 -8.85 -30.56 -1.01
C VAL A 919 -8.25 -30.81 0.37
N ILE A 920 -8.36 -29.87 1.30
CA ILE A 920 -7.87 -30.01 2.68
C ILE A 920 -9.06 -30.04 3.64
N VAL A 921 -9.14 -31.12 4.41
CA VAL A 921 -10.23 -31.39 5.35
C VAL A 921 -9.68 -31.38 6.78
N ASP A 922 -10.02 -30.32 7.52
CA ASP A 922 -9.87 -30.30 8.98
C ASP A 922 -11.25 -30.32 9.65
N ARG A 923 -11.33 -30.13 10.98
CA ARG A 923 -12.62 -30.17 11.69
C ARG A 923 -13.65 -29.16 11.18
N PHE A 924 -13.23 -27.95 10.82
CA PHE A 924 -14.10 -26.82 10.48
C PHE A 924 -13.75 -26.12 9.15
N GLY A 925 -12.76 -26.63 8.42
CA GLY A 925 -12.06 -25.87 7.37
C GLY A 925 -11.39 -24.64 7.98
N GLY A 926 -10.72 -24.79 9.12
CA GLY A 926 -10.22 -23.70 9.94
C GLY A 926 -8.69 -23.56 9.88
N THR A 927 -8.09 -23.37 11.05
CA THR A 927 -6.68 -23.03 11.21
C THR A 927 -5.74 -24.10 10.68
N GLU A 928 -6.01 -25.38 10.89
CA GLU A 928 -5.07 -26.45 10.51
C GLU A 928 -4.98 -26.58 8.98
N ALA A 929 -6.13 -26.52 8.30
CA ALA A 929 -6.18 -26.51 6.85
C ALA A 929 -5.51 -25.25 6.26
N ALA A 930 -5.80 -24.08 6.83
CA ALA A 930 -5.19 -22.82 6.41
C ALA A 930 -3.67 -22.80 6.63
N THR A 931 -3.18 -23.32 7.76
CA THR A 931 -1.74 -23.47 8.04
C THR A 931 -1.07 -24.35 6.99
N PHE A 932 -1.68 -25.46 6.59
CA PHE A 932 -1.12 -26.33 5.55
C PHE A 932 -0.95 -25.59 4.22
N CYS A 933 -2.00 -24.91 3.78
CA CYS A 933 -2.01 -24.13 2.54
C CYS A 933 -0.97 -23.01 2.59
N ALA A 934 -0.89 -22.30 3.73
CA ALA A 934 0.02 -21.18 3.92
C ALA A 934 1.48 -21.64 3.90
N LEU A 935 1.84 -22.68 4.65
CA LEU A 935 3.21 -23.20 4.69
C LEU A 935 3.66 -23.74 3.33
N THR A 936 2.75 -24.43 2.61
CA THR A 936 3.02 -24.90 1.25
C THR A 936 3.33 -23.74 0.31
N THR A 937 2.53 -22.68 0.37
CA THR A 937 2.69 -21.47 -0.45
C THR A 937 3.96 -20.69 -0.09
N LEU A 938 4.18 -20.43 1.20
CA LEU A 938 5.32 -19.68 1.72
C LEU A 938 6.65 -20.39 1.46
N LYS A 939 6.68 -21.72 1.53
CA LYS A 939 7.87 -22.50 1.15
C LYS A 939 8.21 -22.30 -0.32
N LYS A 940 7.24 -22.37 -1.23
CA LYS A 940 7.46 -22.14 -2.67
C LYS A 940 7.97 -20.72 -2.93
N HIS A 941 7.38 -19.69 -2.29
CA HIS A 941 7.91 -18.32 -2.35
C HIS A 941 9.38 -18.25 -1.92
N LEU A 942 9.71 -18.81 -0.75
CA LEU A 942 11.07 -18.76 -0.22
C LEU A 942 12.08 -19.48 -1.11
N MET A 943 11.69 -20.60 -1.73
CA MET A 943 12.55 -21.36 -2.64
C MET A 943 12.76 -20.67 -3.99
N ASN A 944 11.73 -20.04 -4.55
CA ASN A 944 11.77 -19.46 -5.89
C ASN A 944 12.28 -18.01 -5.90
N GLU A 945 12.01 -17.24 -4.84
CA GLU A 945 12.24 -15.79 -4.82
C GLU A 945 13.27 -15.35 -3.76
N ASN A 946 13.70 -16.27 -2.89
CA ASN A 946 14.54 -15.97 -1.72
C ASN A 946 13.96 -14.87 -0.79
N LYS A 947 12.65 -14.64 -0.91
CA LYS A 947 11.85 -13.70 -0.14
C LYS A 947 10.52 -14.36 0.22
N VAL A 948 9.91 -13.88 1.28
CA VAL A 948 8.64 -14.45 1.79
C VAL A 948 7.82 -13.36 2.47
N ASP A 949 6.50 -13.47 2.38
CA ASP A 949 5.56 -12.53 2.98
C ASP A 949 4.45 -13.30 3.71
N VAL A 950 4.66 -13.53 5.01
CA VAL A 950 3.72 -14.27 5.87
C VAL A 950 2.46 -13.43 6.13
N TYR A 951 2.60 -12.12 6.28
CA TYR A 951 1.50 -11.19 6.49
C TYR A 951 0.50 -11.22 5.33
N MET A 952 1.01 -11.09 4.09
CA MET A 952 0.17 -11.14 2.88
C MET A 952 -0.59 -12.46 2.77
N CYS A 953 0.09 -13.59 2.98
CA CYS A 953 -0.56 -14.90 2.92
C CYS A 953 -1.67 -15.02 3.98
N ALA A 954 -1.38 -14.66 5.23
CA ALA A 954 -2.34 -14.75 6.32
C ALA A 954 -3.55 -13.84 6.10
N LYS A 955 -3.33 -12.60 5.67
CA LYS A 955 -4.40 -11.61 5.42
C LYS A 955 -5.31 -12.02 4.27
N ILE A 956 -4.75 -12.50 3.16
CA ILE A 956 -5.53 -13.01 2.03
C ILE A 956 -6.38 -14.23 2.45
N TYR A 957 -5.84 -15.12 3.29
CA TYR A 957 -6.59 -16.29 3.71
C TYR A 957 -7.75 -15.92 4.64
N HIS A 958 -7.53 -14.98 5.58
CA HIS A 958 -8.59 -14.44 6.43
C HIS A 958 -9.66 -13.70 5.64
N SER A 959 -9.29 -12.90 4.63
CA SER A 959 -10.28 -12.17 3.82
C SER A 959 -11.18 -13.09 2.98
N ARG A 960 -10.70 -14.28 2.61
CA ARG A 960 -11.50 -15.30 1.91
C ARG A 960 -12.33 -16.18 2.84
N ARG A 961 -11.81 -16.49 4.03
CA ARG A 961 -12.49 -17.30 5.04
C ARG A 961 -12.23 -16.74 6.44
N PRO A 962 -13.04 -15.77 6.89
CA PRO A 962 -12.88 -15.16 8.21
C PRO A 962 -12.92 -16.21 9.33
N GLY A 963 -12.02 -16.07 10.30
CA GLY A 963 -11.94 -16.98 11.45
C GLY A 963 -10.98 -18.16 11.29
N VAL A 964 -10.26 -18.26 10.16
CA VAL A 964 -9.18 -19.26 10.01
C VAL A 964 -8.02 -19.05 10.98
N TRP A 965 -7.75 -17.82 11.40
CA TRP A 965 -6.76 -17.53 12.45
C TRP A 965 -7.49 -17.18 13.75
N ILE A 966 -7.31 -18.00 14.77
CA ILE A 966 -8.04 -17.86 16.05
C ILE A 966 -7.24 -16.99 17.01
N SER A 967 -5.91 -17.03 16.92
CA SER A 967 -5.01 -16.34 17.84
C SER A 967 -3.77 -15.77 17.16
N SER A 968 -3.13 -14.78 17.80
CA SER A 968 -1.81 -14.29 17.38
C SER A 968 -0.74 -15.38 17.42
N ASP A 969 -0.93 -16.43 18.22
CA ASP A 969 -0.02 -17.56 18.30
C ASP A 969 -0.03 -18.37 17.00
N ASP A 970 -1.18 -18.48 16.32
CA ASP A 970 -1.26 -19.16 15.02
C ASP A 970 -0.48 -18.39 13.96
N PHE A 971 -0.56 -17.06 13.99
CA PHE A 971 0.23 -16.19 13.13
C PHE A 971 1.73 -16.25 13.45
N LEU A 972 2.10 -16.32 14.73
CA LEU A 972 3.50 -16.51 15.16
C LEU A 972 4.05 -17.88 14.74
N LYS A 973 3.24 -18.95 14.85
CA LYS A 973 3.64 -20.30 14.41
C LYS A 973 4.00 -20.32 12.92
N LEU A 974 3.28 -19.60 12.07
CA LEU A 974 3.65 -19.46 10.65
C LEU A 974 5.04 -18.84 10.50
N HIS A 975 5.32 -17.77 11.24
CA HIS A 975 6.63 -17.11 11.22
C HIS A 975 7.76 -18.03 11.71
N LEU A 976 7.57 -18.70 12.85
CA LEU A 976 8.56 -19.63 13.40
C LEU A 976 8.83 -20.82 12.47
N SER A 977 7.78 -21.31 11.80
CA SER A 977 7.90 -22.37 10.78
C SER A 977 8.76 -21.90 9.61
N VAL A 978 8.45 -20.73 9.03
CA VAL A 978 9.25 -20.18 7.93
C VAL A 978 10.69 -19.87 8.36
N GLN A 979 10.90 -19.39 9.59
CA GLN A 979 12.24 -19.16 10.15
C GLN A 979 13.08 -20.44 10.19
N ALA A 980 12.46 -21.59 10.51
CA ALA A 980 13.14 -22.88 10.49
C ALA A 980 13.66 -23.26 9.09
N LEU A 981 13.01 -22.79 8.00
CA LEU A 981 13.52 -22.96 6.63
C LEU A 981 14.64 -21.98 6.26
N CYS A 982 14.77 -20.86 6.98
CA CYS A 982 15.78 -19.83 6.71
C CYS A 982 17.14 -20.13 7.36
N ASN A 983 17.18 -20.98 8.40
CA ASN A 983 18.42 -21.44 9.06
C ASN A 983 18.88 -22.78 8.43
N PRO A 984 20.13 -22.94 7.94
CA PRO A 984 20.56 -24.21 7.32
C PRO A 984 20.80 -25.31 8.38
N PRO A 985 20.56 -26.59 8.05
CA PRO A 985 21.54 -27.34 7.26
C PRO A 985 20.92 -28.26 6.20
N GLU A 986 21.09 -27.95 4.92
CA GLU A 986 21.34 -28.94 3.86
C GLU A 986 21.80 -28.21 2.57
N PRO A 987 22.71 -28.82 1.78
CA PRO A 987 23.22 -28.21 0.56
C PRO A 987 22.11 -28.18 -0.49
N MET A 988 21.98 -27.04 -1.17
CA MET A 988 21.08 -26.88 -2.33
C MET A 988 21.31 -28.02 -3.32
N ILE A 989 20.33 -28.93 -3.43
CA ILE A 989 20.19 -29.75 -4.62
C ILE A 989 19.85 -28.77 -5.74
N ARG A 990 20.84 -28.41 -6.55
CA ARG A 990 20.57 -27.88 -7.89
C ARG A 990 19.78 -28.96 -8.60
N GLU A 991 18.51 -28.70 -8.87
CA GLU A 991 17.76 -29.48 -9.87
C GLU A 991 18.60 -29.47 -11.14
N ALA A 992 19.20 -30.63 -11.44
CA ALA A 992 19.79 -30.88 -12.74
C ALA A 992 18.67 -30.69 -13.76
N ALA A 993 18.90 -29.81 -14.72
CA ALA A 993 18.03 -29.62 -15.86
C ALA A 993 17.65 -30.99 -16.45
N ALA A 994 16.37 -31.36 -16.32
CA ALA A 994 15.85 -32.52 -17.01
C ALA A 994 15.98 -32.28 -18.53
N PRO A 995 16.41 -33.28 -19.32
CA PRO A 995 16.57 -33.11 -20.75
C PRO A 995 15.22 -32.83 -21.41
N ALA A 996 15.21 -31.86 -22.31
CA ALA A 996 14.08 -31.52 -23.15
C ALA A 996 13.70 -32.70 -24.05
N ALA A 997 12.71 -33.50 -23.65
CA ALA A 997 11.91 -34.36 -24.51
C ALA A 997 10.77 -35.04 -23.73
N ALA A 998 9.65 -34.33 -23.54
CA ALA A 998 8.31 -34.93 -23.44
C ALA A 998 7.29 -33.78 -23.55
N ALA A 999 6.65 -33.68 -24.71
CA ALA A 999 5.56 -32.75 -24.94
C ALA A 999 4.40 -33.09 -23.98
N ALA A 1000 4.16 -32.22 -23.00
CA ALA A 1000 2.95 -32.27 -22.19
C ALA A 1000 1.77 -31.84 -23.07
N ALA A 1001 0.79 -32.74 -23.20
CA ALA A 1001 -0.44 -32.50 -23.91
C ALA A 1001 -1.16 -31.27 -23.35
N ALA A 1002 -1.64 -30.41 -24.25
CA ALA A 1002 -2.42 -29.23 -23.95
C ALA A 1002 -3.75 -29.61 -23.25
N PRO A 1003 -4.27 -28.78 -22.32
CA PRO A 1003 -5.65 -28.91 -21.85
C PRO A 1003 -6.63 -28.70 -23.01
N PRO A 1004 -7.80 -29.38 -23.02
CA PRO A 1004 -8.76 -29.25 -24.10
C PRO A 1004 -9.36 -27.84 -24.16
N ASP A 1005 -9.55 -27.43 -25.40
CA ASP A 1005 -9.96 -26.12 -25.90
C ASP A 1005 -11.43 -25.82 -25.56
N LEU A 1006 -11.69 -24.74 -24.83
CA LEU A 1006 -13.05 -24.23 -24.57
C LEU A 1006 -13.45 -23.08 -25.52
N TYR A 1007 -12.67 -22.84 -26.59
CA TYR A 1007 -12.98 -21.79 -27.58
C TYR A 1007 -12.84 -22.25 -29.04
N ALA A 1008 -12.89 -23.56 -29.31
CA ALA A 1008 -13.08 -24.06 -30.66
C ALA A 1008 -14.54 -23.92 -31.09
N VAL A 1009 -14.87 -22.80 -31.75
CA VAL A 1009 -16.07 -22.73 -32.59
C VAL A 1009 -15.85 -23.68 -33.78
N ASN A 1010 -16.54 -24.82 -33.75
CA ASN A 1010 -16.61 -25.78 -34.84
C ASN A 1010 -17.11 -25.08 -36.13
N VAL A 1011 -16.22 -24.87 -37.09
CA VAL A 1011 -16.60 -24.65 -38.49
C VAL A 1011 -16.38 -25.96 -39.21
N GLY A 1012 -17.47 -26.71 -39.41
CA GLY A 1012 -17.48 -27.94 -40.21
C GLY A 1012 -17.25 -27.63 -41.68
N ASN A 1013 -16.21 -28.24 -42.25
CA ASN A 1013 -16.01 -28.33 -43.68
C ASN A 1013 -17.05 -29.30 -44.27
N SER A 1014 -17.92 -28.80 -45.16
CA SER A 1014 -18.59 -29.63 -46.16
C SER A 1014 -18.35 -29.05 -47.53
N ASN A 1015 -17.82 -29.89 -48.42
CA ASN A 1015 -17.54 -29.59 -49.82
C ASN A 1015 -18.84 -29.39 -50.60
N GLY A 1016 -18.92 -28.33 -51.41
CA GLY A 1016 -20.03 -28.10 -52.33
C GLY A 1016 -19.76 -26.92 -53.27
N SER A 1017 -19.47 -27.27 -54.52
CA SER A 1017 -19.20 -26.45 -55.70
C SER A 1017 -20.22 -25.34 -56.07
N VAL A 1018 -19.71 -24.27 -56.72
CA VAL A 1018 -20.27 -23.52 -57.88
C VAL A 1018 -21.07 -22.19 -57.67
N VAL A 1019 -20.45 -21.13 -58.21
CA VAL A 1019 -20.96 -19.95 -58.99
C VAL A 1019 -21.51 -18.66 -58.32
N ASN A 1020 -20.94 -17.55 -58.80
CA ASN A 1020 -21.27 -16.11 -58.75
C ASN A 1020 -22.75 -15.73 -58.51
N ALA A 1021 -22.99 -14.68 -57.69
CA ALA A 1021 -23.38 -13.32 -58.14
C ALA A 1021 -23.87 -12.41 -57.00
N ASN A 1022 -23.50 -11.12 -57.11
CA ASN A 1022 -24.19 -9.89 -56.67
C ASN A 1022 -24.34 -9.47 -55.19
N ASN A 1023 -23.74 -8.28 -54.94
CA ASN A 1023 -24.27 -7.07 -54.29
C ASN A 1023 -25.17 -7.17 -53.06
N GLY A 1024 -24.70 -6.52 -51.98
CA GLY A 1024 -25.54 -5.98 -50.92
C GLY A 1024 -24.68 -5.24 -49.89
N GLN A 1025 -24.66 -3.92 -49.97
CA GLN A 1025 -24.14 -3.04 -48.91
C GLN A 1025 -24.90 -3.31 -47.60
N GLY A 1026 -24.18 -3.47 -46.50
CA GLY A 1026 -24.73 -3.51 -45.15
C GLY A 1026 -23.81 -2.74 -44.22
N GLU A 1027 -24.28 -1.58 -43.75
CA GLU A 1027 -23.60 -0.68 -42.83
C GLU A 1027 -23.29 -1.36 -41.50
N HIS A 1028 -22.03 -1.30 -41.07
CA HIS A 1028 -21.63 -1.68 -39.72
C HIS A 1028 -21.97 -0.55 -38.74
N VAL A 1029 -23.05 -0.74 -37.99
CA VAL A 1029 -23.39 0.05 -36.80
C VAL A 1029 -22.31 -0.21 -35.74
N ARG A 1030 -21.52 0.83 -35.42
CA ARG A 1030 -20.65 0.86 -34.23
C ARG A 1030 -21.52 1.16 -33.02
N VAL A 1031 -21.63 0.19 -32.12
CA VAL A 1031 -22.18 0.40 -30.77
C VAL A 1031 -21.10 1.11 -29.94
N PRO A 1032 -21.36 2.29 -29.35
CA PRO A 1032 -20.42 2.95 -28.45
C PRO A 1032 -20.37 2.24 -27.08
N PRO A 1033 -19.23 2.30 -26.36
CA PRO A 1033 -19.14 1.74 -25.01
C PRO A 1033 -19.88 2.64 -24.01
N GLU A 1034 -20.80 2.05 -23.24
CA GLU A 1034 -21.51 2.68 -22.14
C GLU A 1034 -20.55 3.21 -21.07
N GLY A 1035 -20.82 4.42 -20.57
CA GLY A 1035 -20.04 5.08 -19.51
C GLY A 1035 -19.91 6.62 -19.60
N MET A 1036 -20.79 7.31 -20.35
CA MET A 1036 -20.89 8.78 -20.29
C MET A 1036 -22.36 9.18 -20.30
N GLU A 1037 -22.90 9.56 -19.14
CA GLU A 1037 -24.10 10.41 -19.10
C GLU A 1037 -23.66 11.82 -19.49
N ALA A 1038 -24.30 12.37 -20.52
CA ALA A 1038 -24.12 13.75 -20.95
C ALA A 1038 -25.06 14.65 -20.15
N GLU A 1039 -24.51 15.56 -19.34
CA GLU A 1039 -25.26 16.73 -18.88
C GLU A 1039 -25.55 17.64 -20.08
N ALA A 1040 -26.83 17.82 -20.35
CA ALA A 1040 -27.32 18.76 -21.35
C ALA A 1040 -27.15 20.20 -20.83
N ALA A 1041 -26.29 20.98 -21.48
CA ALA A 1041 -26.30 22.43 -21.37
C ALA A 1041 -27.42 23.00 -22.26
N ALA A 1042 -28.34 23.73 -21.64
CA ALA A 1042 -29.45 24.42 -22.30
C ALA A 1042 -28.96 25.64 -23.11
N VAL A 1043 -29.33 25.69 -24.40
CA VAL A 1043 -29.99 26.83 -25.07
C VAL A 1043 -31.03 26.26 -26.01
#